data_AF-A0A8S1B7Z5-F1
#
_entry.id   AF-A0A8S1B7Z5-F1
#
_cell.length_a   1.000
_cell.length_b   1.000
_cell.length_c   1.000
_cell.angle_alpha   90.00
_cell.angle_beta   90.00
_cell.angle_gamma   90.00
#
_symmetry.space_group_name_H-M   'P 1'
#
loop_
_entity.id
_entity.type
_entity.pdbx_description
1 polymer ?
#
loop_
_entity_poly.entity_id
_entity_poly.type
_entity_poly.pdbx_seq_one_letter_code
_entity_poly.pdbx_strand_id
1 'polypeptide(L)'
;MGEVKPSLQDNPRGALEQYIIALQSESKMARKQALAKINEEIFENPANSDCDLTTVFPEVYAYVLKSFSDPSEACRDVSAAIISNFIEKLPLNDYYLTYILPVIVRRIGCPEIVEESEEIRLTLIQLVHKILDKYKVVHLLSPFINDLTSILTKTVTDPFPKVKLEACECIIAVTKNLQRDFHFQCENYVKPIISNFAHQHYRVRVAAIKAIGAVVNSGNGKCFEMSITPMAEKLFDENNQVRLQVTLEVGNWMLNYRDRYSFWHKMIPLLLTSLSDVMEDIRETASSFWRDVGLQYMEENEEDLKKKADFLKDVPTHYPANITRPNMGCRTLAQHNIGKIVPAIVREMDGWQADARLRVAQLLCWLILCAEEGSTQHAQTIVKAMLRGAGDEDNRVILEIKRTGELFGYFINPTTWWPLLEADVDSWPALLVIANIIKGSQAELLKEKVLEELCRELADPDRCRTRKPKYQTELLHVCEALMDVCGDACTAVANDLFTINFTVYAMPFDNQIQFMAISNLDKLRYIEKCGKTLTTLYEKHIGRILAGITSDALTWSILTPDRCLLKCVMLHSGSAMGAQLHLIAPLLKESLAPSKVDPEVKLKIFTTLSTVLVQRQTNFRKCDTDKLEAFLNIVIEEVILPNLVWTAGRTAEAIRTAAVACLCSALQDNPPIDDVLIAEQGGDGDTGDTEVNLFPTKESLAPFLDKMVPLLVGLVDDNSTLTRQHALRAICCLATLASRRGCFTAEILHKLYFGVVKRLDDSSDKVRSYAVQTLCALFSRRPEPYDTVLYGAHIDAVYSAMLIHLDDTDEGFRKQMLEALVKLSDIDSPLLMKKVKSNIHIYRNKAAYERLSSHLEKLLLTTANNS
;
A
#
# COMPACT_ATOMS: atom_id res chain seq x y z
N MET A 1 49.25 -26.43 -87.12
CA MET A 1 48.95 -24.99 -87.21
C MET A 1 48.10 -24.67 -86.01
N GLY A 2 48.67 -24.04 -84.97
CA GLY A 2 47.92 -23.72 -83.75
C GLY A 2 47.05 -22.51 -84.04
N GLU A 3 45.73 -22.65 -83.87
CA GLU A 3 44.80 -21.53 -83.91
C GLU A 3 45.24 -20.50 -82.86
N VAL A 4 45.52 -19.27 -83.33
CA VAL A 4 45.82 -18.15 -82.44
C VAL A 4 44.55 -17.86 -81.67
N LYS A 5 44.53 -18.18 -80.37
CA LYS A 5 43.39 -17.87 -79.48
C LYS A 5 43.11 -16.36 -79.57
N PRO A 6 41.87 -15.95 -79.91
CA PRO A 6 41.54 -14.53 -80.02
C PRO A 6 41.78 -13.82 -78.67
N SER A 7 42.27 -12.59 -78.73
CA SER A 7 42.35 -11.71 -77.54
C SER A 7 40.95 -11.46 -76.99
N LEU A 8 40.79 -11.47 -75.66
CA LEU A 8 39.51 -11.22 -74.99
C LEU A 8 38.97 -9.83 -75.35
N GLN A 9 39.83 -8.84 -75.56
CA GLN A 9 39.47 -7.48 -75.95
C GLN A 9 38.85 -7.40 -77.34
N ASP A 10 39.41 -8.15 -78.30
CA ASP A 10 39.08 -8.00 -79.73
C ASP A 10 37.91 -8.89 -80.15
N ASN A 11 37.78 -10.07 -79.53
CA ASN A 11 36.67 -11.00 -79.78
C ASN A 11 36.32 -11.78 -78.50
N PRO A 12 35.58 -11.17 -77.56
CA PRO A 12 35.25 -11.78 -76.27
C PRO A 12 34.55 -13.13 -76.41
N ARG A 13 33.62 -13.23 -77.37
CA ARG A 13 32.87 -14.45 -77.65
C ARG A 13 33.77 -15.57 -78.17
N GLY A 14 34.66 -15.27 -79.12
CA GLY A 14 35.61 -16.24 -79.66
C GLY A 14 36.66 -16.68 -78.64
N ALA A 15 37.17 -15.75 -77.82
CA ALA A 15 38.13 -16.06 -76.77
C ALA A 15 37.59 -17.02 -75.70
N LEU A 16 36.28 -17.00 -75.47
CA LEU A 16 35.58 -17.83 -74.49
C LEU A 16 34.73 -18.96 -75.11
N GLU A 17 34.77 -19.14 -76.43
CA GLU A 17 33.85 -20.01 -77.17
C GLU A 17 33.84 -21.45 -76.66
N GLN A 18 35.01 -22.04 -76.42
CA GLN A 18 35.13 -23.40 -75.89
C GLN A 18 34.43 -23.58 -74.54
N TYR A 19 34.47 -22.55 -73.68
CA TYR A 19 33.84 -22.60 -72.37
C TYR A 19 32.33 -22.32 -72.48
N ILE A 20 31.93 -21.40 -73.35
CA ILE A 20 30.51 -21.11 -73.63
C ILE A 20 29.80 -22.36 -74.17
N ILE A 21 30.42 -23.10 -75.09
CA ILE A 21 29.88 -24.36 -75.60
C ILE A 21 29.76 -25.41 -74.48
N ALA A 22 30.78 -25.50 -73.61
CA ALA A 22 30.78 -26.44 -72.50
C ALA A 22 29.64 -26.19 -71.47
N LEU A 23 29.06 -24.99 -71.44
CA LEU A 23 27.87 -24.69 -70.62
C LEU A 23 26.61 -25.45 -71.06
N GLN A 24 26.56 -26.00 -72.29
CA GLN A 24 25.45 -26.87 -72.74
C GLN A 24 25.70 -28.36 -72.46
N SER A 25 26.82 -28.72 -71.81
CA SER A 25 27.14 -30.12 -71.48
C SER A 25 26.11 -30.73 -70.53
N GLU A 26 25.79 -32.02 -70.70
CA GLU A 26 24.98 -32.77 -69.72
C GLU A 26 25.69 -32.92 -68.36
N SER A 27 27.04 -32.90 -68.36
CA SER A 27 27.84 -33.03 -67.14
C SER A 27 27.83 -31.76 -66.30
N LYS A 28 27.26 -31.85 -65.09
CA LYS A 28 27.29 -30.74 -64.11
C LYS A 28 28.71 -30.28 -63.77
N MET A 29 29.68 -31.19 -63.75
CA MET A 29 31.09 -30.85 -63.48
C MET A 29 31.70 -30.05 -64.62
N ALA A 30 31.41 -30.43 -65.87
CA ALA A 30 31.90 -29.70 -67.04
C ALA A 30 31.32 -28.29 -67.10
N ARG A 31 30.00 -28.13 -66.85
CA ARG A 31 29.36 -26.80 -66.80
C ARG A 31 29.95 -25.92 -65.69
N LYS A 32 30.16 -26.46 -64.48
CA LYS A 32 30.79 -25.73 -63.36
C LYS A 32 32.22 -25.30 -63.71
N GLN A 33 33.03 -26.21 -64.24
CA GLN A 33 34.41 -25.91 -64.64
C GLN A 33 34.46 -24.86 -65.75
N ALA A 34 33.53 -24.91 -66.70
CA ALA A 34 33.40 -23.91 -67.74
C ALA A 34 33.09 -22.51 -67.17
N LEU A 35 32.13 -22.40 -66.23
CA LEU A 35 31.87 -21.14 -65.53
C LEU A 35 33.10 -20.65 -64.75
N ALA A 36 33.79 -21.53 -64.03
CA ALA A 36 35.00 -21.17 -63.30
C ALA A 36 36.10 -20.64 -64.24
N LYS A 37 36.28 -21.27 -65.41
CA LYS A 37 37.22 -20.82 -66.44
C LYS A 37 36.80 -19.50 -67.09
N ILE A 38 35.50 -19.28 -67.31
CA ILE A 38 35.00 -17.97 -67.75
C ILE A 38 35.35 -16.89 -66.71
N ASN A 39 35.14 -17.16 -65.41
CA ASN A 39 35.50 -16.22 -64.35
C ASN A 39 37.01 -15.93 -64.34
N GLU A 40 37.84 -17.00 -64.39
CA GLU A 40 39.30 -16.91 -64.37
C GLU A 40 39.81 -16.07 -65.55
N GLU A 41 39.36 -16.34 -66.77
CA GLU A 41 39.81 -15.63 -67.97
C GLU A 41 39.40 -14.15 -67.97
N ILE A 42 38.22 -13.81 -67.46
CA ILE A 42 37.72 -12.42 -67.48
C ILE A 42 38.32 -11.61 -66.33
N PHE A 43 38.48 -12.19 -65.14
CA PHE A 43 38.75 -11.42 -63.93
C PHE A 43 40.08 -11.71 -63.22
N GLU A 44 40.66 -12.90 -63.42
CA GLU A 44 41.84 -13.37 -62.68
C GLU A 44 43.09 -13.47 -63.57
N ASN A 45 42.90 -13.70 -64.88
CA ASN A 45 43.99 -13.81 -65.84
C ASN A 45 44.71 -12.46 -66.01
N PRO A 46 45.99 -12.34 -65.60
CA PRO A 46 46.73 -11.07 -65.69
C PRO A 46 46.88 -10.55 -67.12
N ALA A 47 46.81 -11.43 -68.13
CA ALA A 47 46.88 -11.02 -69.52
C ALA A 47 45.67 -10.21 -69.98
N ASN A 48 44.55 -10.29 -69.25
CA ASN A 48 43.29 -9.62 -69.56
C ASN A 48 42.95 -8.51 -68.55
N SER A 49 43.88 -8.11 -67.68
CA SER A 49 43.61 -7.15 -66.61
C SER A 49 43.13 -5.78 -67.10
N ASP A 50 43.64 -5.35 -68.26
CA ASP A 50 43.35 -4.05 -68.88
C ASP A 50 42.20 -4.13 -69.90
N CYS A 51 41.50 -5.27 -69.96
CA CYS A 51 40.40 -5.47 -70.89
C CYS A 51 39.18 -4.60 -70.54
N ASP A 52 38.62 -3.94 -71.54
CA ASP A 52 37.41 -3.13 -71.39
C ASP A 52 36.19 -4.05 -71.22
N LEU A 53 35.75 -4.20 -69.97
CA LEU A 53 34.60 -5.04 -69.65
C LEU A 53 33.29 -4.56 -70.30
N THR A 54 33.21 -3.31 -70.77
CA THR A 54 32.02 -2.80 -71.47
C THR A 54 31.82 -3.47 -72.83
N THR A 55 32.88 -3.98 -73.47
CA THR A 55 32.80 -4.76 -74.72
C THR A 55 32.64 -6.25 -74.45
N VAL A 56 33.17 -6.74 -73.33
CA VAL A 56 33.07 -8.15 -72.92
C VAL A 56 31.68 -8.52 -72.44
N PHE A 57 31.05 -7.68 -71.60
CA PHE A 57 29.77 -8.00 -70.99
C PHE A 57 28.69 -8.34 -72.03
N PRO A 58 28.40 -7.51 -73.05
CA PRO A 58 27.35 -7.76 -74.05
C PRO A 58 27.44 -9.12 -74.76
N GLU A 59 28.66 -9.64 -74.94
CA GLU A 59 28.91 -10.91 -75.64
C GLU A 59 28.76 -12.14 -74.73
N VAL A 60 28.86 -11.97 -73.40
CA VAL A 60 28.99 -13.09 -72.45
C VAL A 60 27.81 -13.20 -71.49
N TYR A 61 27.18 -12.08 -71.12
CA TYR A 61 26.21 -12.01 -70.01
C TYR A 61 25.06 -13.01 -70.17
N ALA A 62 24.53 -13.19 -71.40
CA ALA A 62 23.37 -14.04 -71.64
C ALA A 62 23.65 -15.52 -71.29
N TYR A 63 24.86 -16.01 -71.55
CA TYR A 63 25.26 -17.38 -71.24
C TYR A 63 25.43 -17.59 -69.73
N VAL A 64 25.99 -16.61 -69.04
CA VAL A 64 26.14 -16.63 -67.58
C VAL A 64 24.78 -16.54 -66.90
N LEU A 65 23.92 -15.61 -67.31
CA LEU A 65 22.57 -15.45 -66.76
C LEU A 65 21.67 -16.67 -67.00
N LYS A 66 21.81 -17.36 -68.14
CA LYS A 66 21.10 -18.65 -68.37
C LYS A 66 21.46 -19.68 -67.29
N SER A 67 22.68 -19.64 -66.77
CA SER A 67 23.18 -20.57 -65.74
C SER A 67 22.60 -20.31 -64.34
N PHE A 68 21.91 -19.20 -64.11
CA PHE A 68 21.14 -18.97 -62.86
C PHE A 68 19.96 -19.94 -62.71
N SER A 69 19.54 -20.58 -63.81
CA SER A 69 18.52 -21.63 -63.80
C SER A 69 19.10 -23.03 -64.02
N ASP A 70 20.43 -23.20 -63.88
CA ASP A 70 21.06 -24.51 -63.96
C ASP A 70 20.55 -25.43 -62.83
N PRO A 71 20.29 -26.72 -63.08
CA PRO A 71 19.92 -27.67 -62.03
C PRO A 71 20.96 -27.78 -60.91
N SER A 72 22.24 -27.55 -61.20
CA SER A 72 23.34 -27.63 -60.24
C SER A 72 23.49 -26.32 -59.46
N GLU A 73 23.32 -26.40 -58.15
CA GLU A 73 23.56 -25.30 -57.20
C GLU A 73 24.94 -24.68 -57.39
N ALA A 74 25.98 -25.51 -57.53
CA ALA A 74 27.35 -25.02 -57.72
C ALA A 74 27.56 -24.27 -59.05
N CYS A 75 26.72 -24.50 -60.07
CA CYS A 75 26.75 -23.68 -61.29
C CYS A 75 26.06 -22.34 -61.05
N ARG A 76 24.91 -22.34 -60.36
CA ARG A 76 24.19 -21.12 -59.98
C ARG A 76 25.08 -20.18 -59.14
N ASP A 77 25.78 -20.74 -58.15
CA ASP A 77 26.72 -20.02 -57.30
C ASP A 77 27.83 -19.32 -58.10
N VAL A 78 28.57 -20.07 -58.93
CA VAL A 78 29.65 -19.51 -59.76
C VAL A 78 29.10 -18.47 -60.75
N SER A 79 27.91 -18.70 -61.31
CA SER A 79 27.28 -17.72 -62.21
C SER A 79 26.92 -16.41 -61.49
N ALA A 80 26.42 -16.47 -60.25
CA ALA A 80 26.17 -15.28 -59.44
C ALA A 80 27.47 -14.54 -59.09
N ALA A 81 28.56 -15.27 -58.80
CA ALA A 81 29.88 -14.69 -58.56
C ALA A 81 30.42 -13.94 -59.80
N ILE A 82 30.29 -14.52 -61.00
CA ILE A 82 30.69 -13.86 -62.26
C ILE A 82 29.92 -12.54 -62.45
N ILE A 83 28.60 -12.54 -62.26
CA ILE A 83 27.79 -11.32 -62.37
C ILE A 83 28.16 -10.30 -61.28
N SER A 84 28.45 -10.75 -60.06
CA SER A 84 28.94 -9.90 -58.97
C SER A 84 30.27 -9.21 -59.31
N ASN A 85 31.19 -9.92 -59.98
CA ASN A 85 32.46 -9.38 -60.45
C ASN A 85 32.27 -8.36 -61.59
N PHE A 86 31.36 -8.64 -62.52
CA PHE A 86 30.97 -7.68 -63.55
C PHE A 86 30.38 -6.41 -62.94
N ILE A 87 29.40 -6.56 -62.03
CA ILE A 87 28.80 -5.42 -61.34
C ILE A 87 29.88 -4.62 -60.62
N GLU A 88 30.88 -5.23 -60.00
CA GLU A 88 31.94 -4.48 -59.30
C GLU A 88 32.84 -3.67 -60.23
N LYS A 89 33.22 -4.21 -61.39
CA LYS A 89 34.22 -3.61 -62.28
C LYS A 89 33.65 -2.77 -63.45
N LEU A 90 32.41 -2.99 -63.87
CA LEU A 90 31.78 -2.23 -64.98
C LEU A 90 31.51 -0.77 -64.60
N PRO A 91 31.52 0.19 -65.54
CA PRO A 91 31.05 1.55 -65.25
C PRO A 91 29.55 1.60 -64.93
N LEU A 92 29.06 2.70 -64.37
CA LEU A 92 27.64 2.86 -64.08
C LEU A 92 26.83 3.00 -65.37
N ASN A 93 25.97 2.02 -65.64
CA ASN A 93 25.03 2.03 -66.77
C ASN A 93 23.83 1.12 -66.46
N ASP A 94 22.61 1.58 -66.73
CA ASP A 94 21.35 0.85 -66.50
C ASP A 94 21.12 -0.28 -67.52
N TYR A 95 21.82 -0.24 -68.66
CA TYR A 95 21.88 -1.34 -69.63
C TYR A 95 22.18 -2.69 -68.95
N TYR A 96 23.15 -2.74 -68.03
CA TYR A 96 23.52 -4.00 -67.35
C TYR A 96 22.37 -4.52 -66.46
N LEU A 97 21.72 -3.61 -65.73
CA LEU A 97 20.63 -3.95 -64.81
C LEU A 97 19.39 -4.46 -65.56
N THR A 98 19.16 -3.97 -66.78
CA THR A 98 18.06 -4.38 -67.66
C THR A 98 18.06 -5.88 -67.94
N TYR A 99 19.24 -6.51 -67.96
CA TYR A 99 19.35 -7.97 -68.16
C TYR A 99 19.47 -8.74 -66.85
N ILE A 100 20.16 -8.18 -65.85
CA ILE A 100 20.45 -8.88 -64.59
C ILE A 100 19.21 -8.98 -63.70
N LEU A 101 18.51 -7.87 -63.46
CA LEU A 101 17.42 -7.82 -62.48
C LEU A 101 16.24 -8.74 -62.84
N PRO A 102 15.76 -8.84 -64.10
CA PRO A 102 14.68 -9.77 -64.44
C PRO A 102 15.01 -11.23 -64.14
N VAL A 103 16.28 -11.63 -64.27
CA VAL A 103 16.73 -12.99 -63.95
C VAL A 103 16.69 -13.22 -62.44
N ILE A 104 17.10 -12.24 -61.63
CA ILE A 104 17.00 -12.31 -60.18
C ILE A 104 15.53 -12.34 -59.74
N VAL A 105 14.66 -11.50 -60.31
CA VAL A 105 13.21 -11.49 -60.06
C VAL A 105 12.64 -12.89 -60.30
N ARG A 106 12.99 -13.54 -61.41
CA ARG A 106 12.51 -14.89 -61.73
C ARG A 106 12.95 -15.95 -60.72
N ARG A 107 14.10 -15.77 -60.05
CA ARG A 107 14.61 -16.72 -59.04
C ARG A 107 14.03 -16.47 -57.65
N ILE A 108 14.02 -15.22 -57.18
CA ILE A 108 13.74 -14.87 -55.78
C ILE A 108 12.67 -13.77 -55.59
N GLY A 109 12.11 -13.22 -56.67
CA GLY A 109 11.09 -12.16 -56.63
C GLY A 109 9.69 -12.59 -57.08
N CYS A 110 9.52 -13.81 -57.62
CA CYS A 110 8.21 -14.34 -58.00
C CYS A 110 7.32 -14.63 -56.77
N PRO A 111 5.98 -14.77 -56.95
CA PRO A 111 5.07 -15.11 -55.86
C PRO A 111 5.48 -16.38 -55.10
N GLU A 112 5.94 -17.40 -55.84
CA GLU A 112 6.61 -18.59 -55.32
C GLU A 112 8.11 -18.48 -55.61
N ILE A 113 8.93 -18.67 -54.58
CA ILE A 113 10.38 -18.61 -54.71
C ILE A 113 10.85 -19.85 -55.49
N VAL A 114 11.51 -19.63 -56.62
CA VAL A 114 11.98 -20.69 -57.53
C VAL A 114 13.34 -21.24 -57.12
N GLU A 115 14.16 -20.45 -56.42
CA GLU A 115 15.44 -20.92 -55.88
C GLU A 115 15.27 -21.72 -54.58
N GLU A 116 15.53 -23.02 -54.66
CA GLU A 116 15.39 -23.94 -53.53
C GLU A 116 16.54 -23.81 -52.50
N SER A 117 17.76 -23.49 -52.93
CA SER A 117 18.91 -23.38 -52.02
C SER A 117 18.90 -22.07 -51.24
N GLU A 118 18.87 -22.16 -49.91
CA GLU A 118 18.93 -20.99 -49.03
C GLU A 118 20.24 -20.20 -49.14
N GLU A 119 21.36 -20.88 -49.39
CA GLU A 119 22.67 -20.24 -49.59
C GLU A 119 22.70 -19.50 -50.94
N ILE A 120 22.12 -20.05 -52.01
CA ILE A 120 21.99 -19.31 -53.27
C ILE A 120 21.03 -18.13 -53.14
N ARG A 121 19.91 -18.28 -52.42
CA ARG A 121 19.03 -17.13 -52.15
C ARG A 121 19.77 -16.02 -51.43
N LEU A 122 20.65 -16.36 -50.47
CA LEU A 122 21.53 -15.42 -49.79
C LEU A 122 22.50 -14.74 -50.77
N THR A 123 23.20 -15.52 -51.60
CA THR A 123 24.11 -14.98 -52.63
C THR A 123 23.40 -14.02 -53.59
N LEU A 124 22.16 -14.34 -53.99
CA LEU A 124 21.39 -13.50 -54.90
C LEU A 124 20.91 -12.20 -54.24
N ILE A 125 20.48 -12.20 -52.98
CA ILE A 125 20.12 -10.96 -52.29
C ILE A 125 21.37 -10.11 -51.97
N GLN A 126 22.53 -10.73 -51.70
CA GLN A 126 23.81 -10.03 -51.59
C GLN A 126 24.25 -9.40 -52.90
N LEU A 127 23.99 -10.05 -54.05
CA LEU A 127 24.19 -9.46 -55.36
C LEU A 127 23.31 -8.23 -55.56
N VAL A 128 22.04 -8.28 -55.13
CA VAL A 128 21.15 -7.11 -55.13
C VAL A 128 21.69 -6.00 -54.23
N HIS A 129 22.21 -6.32 -53.04
CA HIS A 129 22.85 -5.35 -52.17
C HIS A 129 24.02 -4.66 -52.87
N LYS A 130 24.90 -5.44 -53.51
CA LYS A 130 26.06 -4.92 -54.27
C LYS A 130 25.62 -3.99 -55.40
N ILE A 131 24.53 -4.32 -56.09
CA ILE A 131 23.91 -3.44 -57.09
C ILE A 131 23.46 -2.12 -56.44
N LEU A 132 22.74 -2.17 -55.33
CA LEU A 132 22.25 -0.97 -54.62
C LEU A 132 23.41 -0.10 -54.10
N ASP A 133 24.48 -0.71 -53.60
CA ASP A 133 25.65 0.02 -53.11
C ASP A 133 26.43 0.71 -54.22
N LYS A 134 26.48 0.10 -55.41
CA LYS A 134 27.15 0.67 -56.57
C LYS A 134 26.28 1.74 -57.26
N TYR A 135 25.01 1.44 -57.49
CA TYR A 135 24.10 2.28 -58.26
C TYR A 135 23.36 3.30 -57.39
N LYS A 136 24.08 4.13 -56.63
CA LYS A 136 23.47 5.18 -55.78
C LYS A 136 22.84 6.35 -56.56
N VAL A 137 22.78 6.25 -57.88
CA VAL A 137 22.28 7.28 -58.79
C VAL A 137 20.82 7.01 -59.14
N VAL A 138 19.91 7.88 -58.68
CA VAL A 138 18.46 7.68 -58.73
C VAL A 138 17.95 7.29 -60.13
N HIS A 139 18.35 8.01 -61.19
CA HIS A 139 17.83 7.78 -62.54
C HIS A 139 18.22 6.42 -63.13
N LEU A 140 19.30 5.78 -62.64
CA LEU A 140 19.73 4.45 -63.09
C LEU A 140 19.01 3.31 -62.37
N LEU A 141 18.50 3.56 -61.16
CA LEU A 141 17.75 2.55 -60.38
C LEU A 141 16.23 2.71 -60.50
N SER A 142 15.73 3.93 -60.71
CA SER A 142 14.29 4.24 -60.74
C SER A 142 13.49 3.35 -61.70
N PRO A 143 13.98 3.04 -62.93
CA PRO A 143 13.26 2.13 -63.84
C PRO A 143 13.01 0.72 -63.27
N PHE A 144 13.82 0.29 -62.30
CA PHE A 144 13.79 -1.06 -61.73
C PHE A 144 13.13 -1.14 -60.35
N ILE A 145 12.45 -0.08 -59.90
CA ILE A 145 11.83 -0.05 -58.57
C ILE A 145 10.82 -1.20 -58.37
N ASN A 146 10.11 -1.62 -59.42
CA ASN A 146 9.16 -2.73 -59.37
C ASN A 146 9.86 -4.07 -59.18
N ASP A 147 10.96 -4.29 -59.91
CA ASP A 147 11.78 -5.51 -59.80
C ASP A 147 12.39 -5.63 -58.39
N LEU A 148 12.97 -4.53 -57.90
CA LEU A 148 13.50 -4.45 -56.54
C LEU A 148 12.41 -4.70 -55.50
N THR A 149 11.23 -4.10 -55.66
CA THR A 149 10.10 -4.31 -54.74
C THR A 149 9.65 -5.77 -54.74
N SER A 150 9.57 -6.40 -55.90
CA SER A 150 9.22 -7.82 -56.02
C SER A 150 10.22 -8.72 -55.31
N ILE A 151 11.53 -8.47 -55.50
CA ILE A 151 12.60 -9.24 -54.84
C ILE A 151 12.57 -9.04 -53.32
N LEU A 152 12.54 -7.78 -52.87
CA LEU A 152 12.72 -7.43 -51.47
C LEU A 152 11.54 -7.82 -50.59
N THR A 153 10.31 -7.64 -51.08
CA THR A 153 9.10 -8.05 -50.32
C THR A 153 8.99 -9.56 -50.17
N LYS A 154 9.59 -10.35 -51.07
CA LYS A 154 9.65 -11.82 -50.97
C LYS A 154 10.78 -12.29 -50.08
N THR A 155 11.98 -11.77 -50.28
CA THR A 155 13.18 -12.14 -49.52
C THR A 155 13.10 -11.71 -48.05
N VAL A 156 12.43 -10.61 -47.72
CA VAL A 156 12.26 -10.22 -46.30
C VAL A 156 11.35 -11.20 -45.54
N THR A 157 10.55 -12.00 -46.25
CA THR A 157 9.72 -13.06 -45.66
C THR A 157 10.32 -14.46 -45.81
N ASP A 158 11.56 -14.58 -46.31
CA ASP A 158 12.23 -15.87 -46.58
C ASP A 158 12.38 -16.72 -45.30
N PRO A 159 12.22 -18.06 -45.35
CA PRO A 159 12.43 -18.89 -44.16
C PRO A 159 13.84 -18.77 -43.56
N PHE A 160 14.87 -18.46 -44.36
CA PHE A 160 16.26 -18.41 -43.91
C PHE A 160 16.62 -17.06 -43.26
N PRO A 161 17.04 -17.03 -41.97
CA PRO A 161 17.27 -15.77 -41.25
C PRO A 161 18.32 -14.86 -41.89
N LYS A 162 19.38 -15.40 -42.52
CA LYS A 162 20.41 -14.58 -43.16
C LYS A 162 19.86 -13.81 -44.36
N VAL A 163 18.95 -14.41 -45.14
CA VAL A 163 18.28 -13.74 -46.26
C VAL A 163 17.41 -12.60 -45.75
N LYS A 164 16.67 -12.80 -44.65
CA LYS A 164 15.88 -11.73 -44.02
C LYS A 164 16.73 -10.55 -43.58
N LEU A 165 17.87 -10.81 -42.94
CA LEU A 165 18.81 -9.78 -42.48
C LEU A 165 19.33 -8.96 -43.67
N GLU A 166 19.78 -9.65 -44.72
CA GLU A 166 20.30 -9.00 -45.93
C GLU A 166 19.20 -8.21 -46.65
N ALA A 167 17.99 -8.77 -46.76
CA ALA A 167 16.84 -8.10 -47.35
C ALA A 167 16.46 -6.81 -46.59
N CYS A 168 16.54 -6.81 -45.25
CA CYS A 168 16.30 -5.61 -44.45
C CYS A 168 17.32 -4.49 -44.76
N GLU A 169 18.62 -4.82 -44.89
CA GLU A 169 19.64 -3.84 -45.28
C GLU A 169 19.44 -3.34 -46.71
N CYS A 170 19.10 -4.22 -47.66
CA CYS A 170 18.73 -3.83 -49.02
C CYS A 170 17.51 -2.90 -49.06
N ILE A 171 16.48 -3.15 -48.24
CA ILE A 171 15.31 -2.27 -48.14
C ILE A 171 15.74 -0.88 -47.66
N ILE A 172 16.59 -0.81 -46.62
CA ILE A 172 17.15 0.46 -46.12
C ILE A 172 17.97 1.16 -47.21
N ALA A 173 18.73 0.43 -48.02
CA ALA A 173 19.49 1.01 -49.14
C ALA A 173 18.55 1.56 -50.22
N VAL A 174 17.46 0.86 -50.56
CA VAL A 174 16.45 1.32 -51.51
C VAL A 174 15.79 2.61 -51.06
N THR A 175 15.41 2.73 -49.78
CA THR A 175 14.79 3.97 -49.28
C THR A 175 15.72 5.19 -49.40
N LYS A 176 17.02 4.98 -49.17
CA LYS A 176 18.06 6.02 -49.30
C LYS A 176 18.38 6.37 -50.75
N ASN A 177 18.44 5.37 -51.63
CA ASN A 177 18.83 5.56 -53.03
C ASN A 177 17.68 6.06 -53.91
N LEU A 178 16.42 5.74 -53.57
CA LEU A 178 15.23 6.08 -54.37
C LEU A 178 14.27 7.04 -53.66
N GLN A 179 14.78 7.98 -52.84
CA GLN A 179 13.95 8.87 -51.99
C GLN A 179 12.77 9.54 -52.72
N ARG A 180 12.95 9.95 -53.99
CA ARG A 180 11.90 10.62 -54.78
C ARG A 180 10.80 9.67 -55.23
N ASP A 181 11.14 8.44 -55.58
CA ASP A 181 10.24 7.49 -56.23
C ASP A 181 9.73 6.39 -55.27
N PHE A 182 10.37 6.25 -54.11
CA PHE A 182 10.04 5.22 -53.12
C PHE A 182 8.58 5.30 -52.64
N HIS A 183 8.00 6.51 -52.59
CA HIS A 183 6.62 6.72 -52.16
C HIS A 183 5.59 5.94 -53.02
N PHE A 184 5.90 5.60 -54.27
CA PHE A 184 5.02 4.80 -55.13
C PHE A 184 4.91 3.33 -54.71
N GLN A 185 5.91 2.81 -53.97
CA GLN A 185 6.00 1.40 -53.57
C GLN A 185 6.06 1.19 -52.05
N CYS A 186 6.25 2.25 -51.26
CA CYS A 186 6.57 2.18 -49.83
C CYS A 186 5.61 1.30 -48.99
N GLU A 187 4.30 1.38 -49.25
CA GLU A 187 3.30 0.61 -48.50
C GLU A 187 3.45 -0.92 -48.65
N ASN A 188 3.98 -1.38 -49.78
CA ASN A 188 4.15 -2.80 -50.08
C ASN A 188 5.19 -3.47 -49.18
N TYR A 189 6.11 -2.70 -48.60
CA TYR A 189 7.16 -3.20 -47.72
C TYR A 189 6.67 -3.41 -46.28
N VAL A 190 5.66 -2.66 -45.82
CA VAL A 190 5.32 -2.56 -44.40
C VAL A 190 4.87 -3.91 -43.82
N LYS A 191 3.86 -4.55 -44.42
CA LYS A 191 3.34 -5.85 -43.93
C LYS A 191 4.40 -6.97 -43.98
N PRO A 192 5.14 -7.17 -45.09
CA PRO A 192 6.22 -8.15 -45.14
C PRO A 192 7.26 -7.97 -44.03
N ILE A 193 7.70 -6.74 -43.75
CA ILE A 193 8.70 -6.50 -42.70
C ILE A 193 8.11 -6.74 -41.30
N ILE A 194 6.88 -6.27 -41.02
CA ILE A 194 6.23 -6.45 -39.71
C ILE A 194 6.04 -7.93 -39.37
N SER A 195 5.88 -8.82 -40.36
CA SER A 195 5.80 -10.26 -40.12
C SER A 195 7.02 -10.83 -39.36
N ASN A 196 8.15 -10.12 -39.37
CA ASN A 196 9.37 -10.48 -38.65
C ASN A 196 9.44 -9.97 -37.20
N PHE A 197 8.49 -9.17 -36.73
CA PHE A 197 8.49 -8.60 -35.36
C PHE A 197 8.27 -9.68 -34.28
N ALA A 198 7.71 -10.82 -34.66
CA ALA A 198 7.52 -11.98 -33.78
C ALA A 198 8.56 -13.09 -34.01
N HIS A 199 9.60 -12.83 -34.81
CA HIS A 199 10.59 -13.85 -35.16
C HIS A 199 11.41 -14.31 -33.96
N GLN A 200 11.77 -15.61 -33.90
CA GLN A 200 12.52 -16.19 -32.76
C GLN A 200 13.88 -15.51 -32.51
N HIS A 201 14.62 -15.20 -33.58
CA HIS A 201 15.94 -14.58 -33.47
C HIS A 201 15.83 -13.06 -33.32
N TYR A 202 16.29 -12.53 -32.18
CA TYR A 202 16.23 -11.10 -31.88
C TYR A 202 16.92 -10.22 -32.94
N ARG A 203 18.02 -10.70 -33.56
CA ARG A 203 18.73 -9.98 -34.64
C ARG A 203 17.84 -9.70 -35.85
N VAL A 204 16.95 -10.64 -36.20
CA VAL A 204 15.98 -10.45 -37.29
C VAL A 204 14.92 -9.43 -36.89
N ARG A 205 14.45 -9.47 -35.62
CA ARG A 205 13.51 -8.46 -35.10
C ARG A 205 14.11 -7.06 -35.13
N VAL A 206 15.37 -6.91 -34.68
CA VAL A 206 16.13 -5.64 -34.75
C VAL A 206 16.25 -5.15 -36.19
N ALA A 207 16.68 -6.00 -37.12
CA ALA A 207 16.81 -5.63 -38.53
C ALA A 207 15.46 -5.21 -39.15
N ALA A 208 14.37 -5.90 -38.80
CA ALA A 208 13.03 -5.56 -39.26
C ALA A 208 12.55 -4.21 -38.70
N ILE A 209 12.79 -3.92 -37.42
CA ILE A 209 12.46 -2.63 -36.80
C ILE A 209 13.23 -1.50 -37.49
N LYS A 210 14.54 -1.69 -37.68
CA LYS A 210 15.40 -0.73 -38.41
C LYS A 210 14.93 -0.49 -39.84
N ALA A 211 14.52 -1.55 -40.55
CA ALA A 211 13.97 -1.44 -41.90
C ALA A 211 12.62 -0.69 -41.91
N ILE A 212 11.70 -0.98 -40.98
CA ILE A 212 10.46 -0.20 -40.80
C ILE A 212 10.77 1.27 -40.50
N GLY A 213 11.76 1.52 -39.65
CA GLY A 213 12.32 2.85 -39.38
C GLY A 213 12.58 3.65 -40.65
N ALA A 214 13.36 3.06 -41.56
CA ALA A 214 13.70 3.65 -42.84
C ALA A 214 12.51 3.78 -43.81
N VAL A 215 11.64 2.76 -43.89
CA VAL A 215 10.45 2.76 -44.76
C VAL A 215 9.47 3.86 -44.33
N VAL A 216 9.23 4.02 -43.04
CA VAL A 216 8.36 5.07 -42.51
C VAL A 216 8.95 6.45 -42.80
N ASN A 217 10.26 6.63 -42.58
CA ASN A 217 10.90 7.93 -42.77
C ASN A 217 10.88 8.41 -44.23
N SER A 218 10.96 7.48 -45.19
CA SER A 218 10.93 7.77 -46.63
C SER A 218 9.56 7.56 -47.29
N GLY A 219 8.57 7.04 -46.56
CA GLY A 219 7.25 6.68 -47.06
C GLY A 219 6.19 7.76 -46.85
N ASN A 220 4.94 7.42 -47.18
CA ASN A 220 3.77 8.26 -46.90
C ASN A 220 3.21 8.02 -45.47
N GLY A 221 2.24 8.82 -45.04
CA GLY A 221 1.64 8.73 -43.70
C GLY A 221 1.05 7.35 -43.36
N LYS A 222 0.56 6.60 -44.35
CA LYS A 222 -0.02 5.28 -44.14
C LYS A 222 1.01 4.25 -43.67
N CYS A 223 2.27 4.39 -44.10
CA CYS A 223 3.37 3.56 -43.60
C CYS A 223 3.56 3.74 -42.08
N PHE A 224 3.49 4.98 -41.59
CA PHE A 224 3.54 5.28 -40.17
C PHE A 224 2.36 4.64 -39.42
N GLU A 225 1.14 4.85 -39.91
CA GLU A 225 -0.08 4.34 -39.24
C GLU A 225 -0.11 2.82 -39.12
N MET A 226 0.36 2.10 -40.15
CA MET A 226 0.45 0.65 -40.13
C MET A 226 1.56 0.12 -39.21
N SER A 227 2.56 0.94 -38.89
CA SER A 227 3.76 0.52 -38.16
C SER A 227 3.75 0.88 -36.68
N ILE A 228 3.05 1.95 -36.28
CA ILE A 228 3.18 2.52 -34.94
C ILE A 228 2.71 1.57 -33.81
N THR A 229 1.60 0.85 -34.01
CA THR A 229 1.11 -0.12 -33.02
C THR A 229 2.04 -1.33 -32.88
N PRO A 230 2.46 -2.01 -33.98
CA PRO A 230 3.49 -3.05 -33.90
C PRO A 230 4.79 -2.59 -33.24
N MET A 231 5.20 -1.33 -33.45
CA MET A 231 6.37 -0.75 -32.78
C MET A 231 6.16 -0.61 -31.28
N ALA A 232 4.97 -0.16 -30.85
CA ALA A 232 4.64 -0.07 -29.43
C ALA A 232 4.70 -1.44 -28.73
N GLU A 233 4.19 -2.49 -29.38
CA GLU A 233 4.26 -3.87 -28.86
C GLU A 233 5.72 -4.34 -28.65
N LYS A 234 6.66 -3.86 -29.47
CA LYS A 234 8.09 -4.19 -29.36
C LYS A 234 8.81 -3.48 -28.21
N LEU A 235 8.19 -2.50 -27.55
CA LEU A 235 8.69 -1.99 -26.27
C LEU A 235 8.52 -2.99 -25.11
N PHE A 236 7.77 -4.08 -25.31
CA PHE A 236 7.65 -5.17 -24.34
C PHE A 236 8.49 -6.40 -24.71
N ASP A 237 9.36 -6.30 -25.71
CA ASP A 237 10.22 -7.43 -26.10
C ASP A 237 11.20 -7.79 -24.97
N GLU A 238 11.38 -9.09 -24.71
CA GLU A 238 12.28 -9.58 -23.67
C GLU A 238 13.74 -9.14 -23.92
N ASN A 239 14.12 -9.02 -25.20
CA ASN A 239 15.47 -8.66 -25.58
C ASN A 239 15.67 -7.14 -25.60
N ASN A 240 16.64 -6.65 -24.81
CA ASN A 240 16.93 -5.22 -24.71
C ASN A 240 17.36 -4.56 -26.04
N GLN A 241 18.04 -5.28 -26.94
CA GLN A 241 18.45 -4.73 -28.23
C GLN A 241 17.26 -4.44 -29.14
N VAL A 242 16.18 -5.23 -29.02
CA VAL A 242 14.94 -5.00 -29.76
C VAL A 242 14.28 -3.73 -29.27
N ARG A 243 14.12 -3.57 -27.95
CA ARG A 243 13.55 -2.36 -27.33
C ARG A 243 14.38 -1.12 -27.65
N LEU A 244 15.71 -1.21 -27.55
CA LEU A 244 16.64 -0.15 -27.92
C LEU A 244 16.46 0.27 -29.38
N GLN A 245 16.32 -0.69 -30.30
CA GLN A 245 16.10 -0.37 -31.71
C GLN A 245 14.76 0.38 -31.91
N VAL A 246 13.70 0.02 -31.18
CA VAL A 246 12.44 0.80 -31.22
C VAL A 246 12.68 2.23 -30.76
N THR A 247 13.39 2.43 -29.65
CA THR A 247 13.72 3.77 -29.13
C THR A 247 14.52 4.59 -30.15
N LEU A 248 15.50 3.99 -30.82
CA LEU A 248 16.29 4.63 -31.87
C LEU A 248 15.41 5.09 -33.05
N GLU A 249 14.53 4.23 -33.55
CA GLU A 249 13.68 4.56 -34.69
C GLU A 249 12.61 5.60 -34.34
N VAL A 250 11.98 5.50 -33.16
CA VAL A 250 10.98 6.48 -32.72
C VAL A 250 11.62 7.85 -32.47
N GLY A 251 12.80 7.88 -31.83
CA GLY A 251 13.57 9.12 -31.65
C GLY A 251 13.94 9.76 -32.98
N ASN A 252 14.42 8.96 -33.93
CA ASN A 252 14.71 9.40 -35.29
C ASN A 252 13.46 9.94 -36.01
N TRP A 253 12.30 9.28 -35.89
CA TRP A 253 11.04 9.78 -36.46
C TRP A 253 10.63 11.12 -35.85
N MET A 254 10.78 11.28 -34.53
CA MET A 254 10.44 12.53 -33.85
C MET A 254 11.32 13.71 -34.26
N LEU A 255 12.56 13.46 -34.71
CA LEU A 255 13.47 14.49 -35.22
C LEU A 255 13.29 14.76 -36.73
N ASN A 256 13.21 13.68 -37.52
CA ASN A 256 13.47 13.73 -38.96
C ASN A 256 12.25 13.40 -39.83
N TYR A 257 11.17 12.82 -39.28
CA TYR A 257 10.00 12.52 -40.08
C TYR A 257 9.34 13.80 -40.59
N ARG A 258 9.04 13.85 -41.90
CA ARG A 258 8.56 15.07 -42.57
C ARG A 258 7.27 15.61 -41.98
N ASP A 259 6.34 14.72 -41.61
CA ASP A 259 5.03 15.08 -41.03
C ASP A 259 4.98 14.80 -39.52
N ARG A 260 6.12 14.91 -38.82
CA ARG A 260 6.20 14.70 -37.36
C ARG A 260 5.14 15.52 -36.59
N TYR A 261 5.01 16.82 -36.95
CA TYR A 261 3.74 17.54 -37.17
C TYR A 261 2.48 16.88 -36.57
N SER A 262 1.97 15.96 -37.37
CA SER A 262 0.65 15.39 -37.23
C SER A 262 0.63 14.19 -36.29
N PHE A 263 1.80 13.60 -35.98
CA PHE A 263 1.90 12.28 -35.37
C PHE A 263 2.59 12.24 -33.99
N TRP A 264 3.02 13.37 -33.40
CA TRP A 264 3.64 13.33 -32.06
C TRP A 264 2.79 12.68 -30.98
N HIS A 265 1.48 12.92 -30.96
CA HIS A 265 0.58 12.25 -30.02
C HIS A 265 0.65 10.71 -30.07
N LYS A 266 1.12 10.13 -31.18
CA LYS A 266 1.38 8.69 -31.32
C LYS A 266 2.83 8.30 -31.04
N MET A 267 3.82 9.20 -31.23
CA MET A 267 5.25 8.91 -31.00
C MET A 267 5.70 9.18 -29.56
N ILE A 268 5.23 10.27 -28.94
CA ILE A 268 5.54 10.67 -27.56
C ILE A 268 5.32 9.50 -26.59
N PRO A 269 4.19 8.76 -26.62
CA PRO A 269 3.99 7.62 -25.72
C PRO A 269 5.09 6.56 -25.80
N LEU A 270 5.59 6.25 -26.99
CA LEU A 270 6.61 5.21 -27.18
C LEU A 270 7.97 5.68 -26.65
N LEU A 271 8.34 6.93 -26.92
CA LEU A 271 9.61 7.50 -26.44
C LEU A 271 9.59 7.65 -24.91
N LEU A 272 8.51 8.21 -24.33
CA LEU A 272 8.40 8.37 -22.88
C LEU A 272 8.31 7.03 -22.14
N THR A 273 7.71 5.99 -22.74
CA THR A 273 7.73 4.63 -22.17
C THR A 273 9.17 4.10 -22.06
N SER A 274 10.04 4.42 -23.03
CA SER A 274 11.45 4.02 -23.02
C SER A 274 12.26 4.68 -21.87
N LEU A 275 11.79 5.82 -21.33
CA LEU A 275 12.42 6.44 -20.14
C LEU A 275 12.23 5.62 -18.85
N SER A 276 11.31 4.66 -18.86
CA SER A 276 11.07 3.73 -17.74
C SER A 276 11.59 2.32 -18.01
N ASP A 277 12.47 2.15 -19.01
CA ASP A 277 13.06 0.85 -19.28
C ASP A 277 13.95 0.38 -18.12
N VAL A 278 14.02 -0.93 -17.92
CA VAL A 278 14.90 -1.53 -16.91
C VAL A 278 16.38 -1.32 -17.23
N MET A 279 16.73 -1.14 -18.52
CA MET A 279 18.11 -0.91 -18.96
C MET A 279 18.47 0.56 -19.04
N GLU A 280 19.59 0.91 -18.43
CA GLU A 280 20.11 2.28 -18.36
C GLU A 280 20.40 2.86 -19.74
N ASP A 281 21.10 2.13 -20.60
CA ASP A 281 21.41 2.56 -21.98
C ASP A 281 20.17 2.98 -22.77
N ILE A 282 19.03 2.30 -22.57
CA ILE A 282 17.76 2.64 -23.24
C ILE A 282 17.19 3.94 -22.65
N ARG A 283 17.23 4.10 -21.32
CA ARG A 283 16.76 5.33 -20.65
C ARG A 283 17.62 6.53 -21.06
N GLU A 284 18.93 6.38 -21.15
CA GLU A 284 19.85 7.43 -21.59
C GLU A 284 19.62 7.80 -23.05
N THR A 285 19.47 6.81 -23.92
CA THR A 285 19.16 7.01 -25.35
C THR A 285 17.84 7.76 -25.52
N ALA A 286 16.78 7.33 -24.83
CA ALA A 286 15.48 7.99 -24.86
C ALA A 286 15.56 9.43 -24.30
N SER A 287 16.33 9.64 -23.23
CA SER A 287 16.53 10.97 -22.63
C SER A 287 17.26 11.93 -23.58
N SER A 288 18.29 11.45 -24.28
CA SER A 288 18.98 12.27 -25.30
C SER A 288 18.03 12.65 -26.42
N PHE A 289 17.32 11.67 -27.01
CA PHE A 289 16.35 11.98 -28.07
C PHE A 289 15.27 12.94 -27.61
N TRP A 290 14.72 12.75 -26.40
CA TRP A 290 13.69 13.64 -25.90
C TRP A 290 14.20 15.07 -25.76
N ARG A 291 15.39 15.25 -25.18
CA ARG A 291 16.06 16.56 -25.10
C ARG A 291 16.24 17.17 -26.48
N ASP A 292 16.80 16.42 -27.42
CA ASP A 292 17.17 16.92 -28.74
C ASP A 292 15.91 17.29 -29.57
N VAL A 293 14.83 16.50 -29.47
CA VAL A 293 13.51 16.82 -30.05
C VAL A 293 12.96 18.12 -29.50
N GLY A 294 13.09 18.33 -28.18
CA GLY A 294 12.67 19.58 -27.56
C GLY A 294 13.48 20.78 -28.02
N LEU A 295 14.80 20.64 -28.16
CA LEU A 295 15.67 21.71 -28.68
C LEU A 295 15.31 22.06 -30.13
N GLN A 296 15.14 21.05 -31.00
CA GLN A 296 14.72 21.27 -32.39
C GLN A 296 13.35 21.96 -32.46
N TYR A 297 12.39 21.56 -31.61
CA TYR A 297 11.09 22.23 -31.56
C TYR A 297 11.21 23.70 -31.14
N MET A 298 12.12 24.03 -30.22
CA MET A 298 12.38 25.40 -29.82
C MET A 298 12.97 26.25 -30.95
N GLU A 299 13.91 25.69 -31.71
CA GLU A 299 14.51 26.34 -32.88
C GLU A 299 13.47 26.59 -33.97
N GLU A 300 12.61 25.60 -34.26
CA GLU A 300 11.59 25.70 -35.31
C GLU A 300 10.43 26.65 -34.96
N ASN A 301 10.20 26.92 -33.67
CA ASN A 301 9.07 27.72 -33.17
C ASN A 301 9.54 28.93 -32.34
N GLU A 302 10.73 29.46 -32.64
CA GLU A 302 11.40 30.50 -31.85
C GLU A 302 10.53 31.75 -31.64
N GLU A 303 9.82 32.21 -32.68
CA GLU A 303 8.98 33.42 -32.62
C GLU A 303 7.81 33.28 -31.64
N ASP A 304 7.18 32.10 -31.60
CA ASP A 304 6.07 31.79 -30.71
C ASP A 304 6.53 31.57 -29.26
N LEU A 305 7.73 31.01 -29.09
CA LEU A 305 8.27 30.62 -27.78
C LEU A 305 9.02 31.76 -27.08
N LYS A 306 9.62 32.72 -27.80
CA LYS A 306 10.28 33.90 -27.20
C LYS A 306 9.37 34.65 -26.21
N LYS A 307 8.11 34.85 -26.60
CA LYS A 307 7.08 35.49 -25.76
C LYS A 307 6.80 34.74 -24.46
N LYS A 308 7.03 33.43 -24.41
CA LYS A 308 6.87 32.60 -23.21
C LYS A 308 8.18 32.49 -22.41
N ALA A 309 9.33 32.46 -23.09
CA ALA A 309 10.65 32.33 -22.48
C ALA A 309 10.99 33.54 -21.59
N ASP A 310 10.59 34.75 -21.98
CA ASP A 310 10.90 35.98 -21.23
C ASP A 310 10.27 36.03 -19.82
N PHE A 311 9.23 35.22 -19.55
CA PHE A 311 8.45 35.27 -18.30
C PHE A 311 8.66 34.04 -17.39
N LEU A 312 9.31 32.98 -17.87
CA LEU A 312 9.40 31.70 -17.16
C LEU A 312 10.79 31.52 -16.53
N LYS A 313 10.83 31.19 -15.24
CA LYS A 313 12.06 30.73 -14.57
C LYS A 313 12.47 29.34 -15.10
N ASP A 314 13.78 29.11 -15.23
CA ASP A 314 14.30 27.83 -15.74
C ASP A 314 13.94 26.63 -14.87
N VAL A 315 13.82 26.79 -13.54
CA VAL A 315 13.29 25.76 -12.63
C VAL A 315 12.42 26.44 -11.55
N PRO A 316 11.16 26.00 -11.34
CA PRO A 316 10.32 26.51 -10.24
C PRO A 316 10.94 26.26 -8.87
N THR A 317 10.59 27.09 -7.88
CA THR A 317 11.05 26.91 -6.48
C THR A 317 10.52 25.63 -5.85
N HIS A 318 9.31 25.21 -6.23
CA HIS A 318 8.69 23.94 -5.82
C HIS A 318 8.71 22.97 -6.99
N TYR A 319 9.75 22.15 -7.07
CA TYR A 319 9.92 21.13 -8.10
C TYR A 319 10.40 19.82 -7.46
N PRO A 320 10.04 18.64 -8.01
CA PRO A 320 10.49 17.36 -7.49
C PRO A 320 12.01 17.29 -7.33
N ALA A 321 12.48 16.88 -6.15
CA ALA A 321 13.90 16.73 -5.88
C ALA A 321 14.53 15.61 -6.73
N ASN A 322 15.80 15.80 -7.14
CA ASN A 322 16.59 14.83 -7.90
C ASN A 322 16.02 14.44 -9.29
N ILE A 323 15.14 15.26 -9.85
CA ILE A 323 14.59 15.05 -11.20
C ILE A 323 15.04 16.19 -12.11
N THR A 324 15.65 15.83 -13.25
CA THR A 324 16.03 16.80 -14.28
C THR A 324 14.79 17.30 -15.00
N ARG A 325 14.56 18.61 -14.96
CA ARG A 325 13.44 19.24 -15.65
C ARG A 325 13.60 19.16 -17.18
N PRO A 326 12.59 18.69 -17.94
CA PRO A 326 12.63 18.72 -19.40
C PRO A 326 12.72 20.16 -19.95
N ASN A 327 13.39 20.33 -21.09
CA ASN A 327 13.50 21.65 -21.73
C ASN A 327 12.12 22.18 -22.20
N MET A 328 12.04 23.49 -22.48
CA MET A 328 10.76 24.15 -22.82
C MET A 328 10.05 23.50 -24.02
N GLY A 329 10.80 23.07 -25.05
CA GLY A 329 10.21 22.42 -26.22
C GLY A 329 9.58 21.08 -25.88
N CYS A 330 10.25 20.25 -25.09
CA CYS A 330 9.71 18.99 -24.57
C CYS A 330 8.39 19.23 -23.84
N ARG A 331 8.37 20.23 -22.96
CA ARG A 331 7.19 20.54 -22.16
C ARG A 331 6.04 21.03 -23.01
N THR A 332 6.30 21.96 -23.92
CA THR A 332 5.29 22.46 -24.86
C THR A 332 4.70 21.34 -25.73
N LEU A 333 5.55 20.43 -26.24
CA LEU A 333 5.10 19.26 -27.01
C LEU A 333 4.19 18.34 -26.18
N ALA A 334 4.57 18.04 -24.94
CA ALA A 334 3.73 17.24 -24.05
C ALA A 334 2.39 17.93 -23.77
N GLN A 335 2.40 19.23 -23.47
CA GLN A 335 1.19 20.03 -23.22
C GLN A 335 0.23 20.09 -24.41
N HIS A 336 0.74 20.16 -25.64
CA HIS A 336 -0.14 20.17 -26.83
C HIS A 336 -0.74 18.80 -27.16
N ASN A 337 -0.15 17.71 -26.67
CA ASN A 337 -0.54 16.35 -27.04
C ASN A 337 -1.18 15.54 -25.90
N ILE A 338 -1.05 15.97 -24.64
CA ILE A 338 -1.54 15.24 -23.46
C ILE A 338 -3.03 14.87 -23.55
N GLY A 339 -3.88 15.75 -24.07
CA GLY A 339 -5.32 15.48 -24.25
C GLY A 339 -5.66 14.32 -25.18
N LYS A 340 -4.76 13.96 -26.11
CA LYS A 340 -4.91 12.81 -27.00
C LYS A 340 -4.35 11.52 -26.37
N ILE A 341 -3.39 11.65 -25.45
CA ILE A 341 -2.65 10.53 -24.86
C ILE A 341 -3.36 9.98 -23.61
N VAL A 342 -3.79 10.84 -22.69
CA VAL A 342 -4.40 10.41 -21.42
C VAL A 342 -5.64 9.52 -21.61
N PRO A 343 -6.56 9.78 -22.56
CA PRO A 343 -7.68 8.87 -22.80
C PRO A 343 -7.26 7.45 -23.23
N ALA A 344 -6.12 7.31 -23.91
CA ALA A 344 -5.57 6.00 -24.26
C ALA A 344 -4.98 5.30 -23.03
N ILE A 345 -4.28 6.03 -22.16
CA ILE A 345 -3.80 5.52 -20.87
C ILE A 345 -4.95 4.97 -20.03
N VAL A 346 -6.07 5.69 -19.93
CA VAL A 346 -7.24 5.23 -19.18
C VAL A 346 -7.77 3.90 -19.72
N ARG A 347 -7.92 3.77 -21.05
CA ARG A 347 -8.40 2.53 -21.67
C ARG A 347 -7.47 1.35 -21.41
N GLU A 348 -6.17 1.57 -21.47
CA GLU A 348 -5.18 0.51 -21.24
C GLU A 348 -5.08 0.14 -19.75
N MET A 349 -5.28 1.11 -18.85
CA MET A 349 -5.37 0.87 -17.41
C MET A 349 -6.56 -0.02 -17.03
N ASP A 350 -7.63 -0.02 -17.83
CA ASP A 350 -8.75 -0.95 -17.69
C ASP A 350 -8.47 -2.34 -18.29
N GLY A 351 -7.33 -2.53 -18.95
CA GLY A 351 -6.91 -3.77 -19.57
C GLY A 351 -6.62 -4.90 -18.57
N TRP A 352 -6.76 -6.14 -19.02
CA TRP A 352 -6.54 -7.33 -18.18
C TRP A 352 -5.06 -7.66 -17.94
N GLN A 353 -4.16 -7.17 -18.81
CA GLN A 353 -2.73 -7.48 -18.75
C GLN A 353 -2.00 -6.58 -17.73
N ALA A 354 -1.44 -7.16 -16.67
CA ALA A 354 -0.76 -6.42 -15.61
C ALA A 354 0.45 -5.61 -16.10
N ASP A 355 1.29 -6.19 -16.97
CA ASP A 355 2.46 -5.50 -17.49
C ASP A 355 2.09 -4.32 -18.41
N ALA A 356 0.99 -4.43 -19.15
CA ALA A 356 0.48 -3.29 -19.94
C ALA A 356 0.02 -2.14 -19.03
N ARG A 357 -0.74 -2.46 -17.96
CA ARG A 357 -1.17 -1.48 -16.95
C ARG A 357 0.00 -0.79 -16.25
N LEU A 358 1.03 -1.56 -15.86
CA LEU A 358 2.27 -1.01 -15.29
C LEU A 358 2.92 0.01 -16.23
N ARG A 359 2.96 -0.28 -17.51
CA ARG A 359 3.65 0.54 -18.51
C ARG A 359 2.91 1.84 -18.78
N VAL A 360 1.57 1.80 -18.80
CA VAL A 360 0.79 3.04 -18.91
C VAL A 360 0.77 3.86 -17.62
N ALA A 361 0.94 3.24 -16.44
CA ALA A 361 1.18 3.97 -15.18
C ALA A 361 2.52 4.71 -15.19
N GLN A 362 3.59 4.04 -15.66
CA GLN A 362 4.92 4.63 -15.87
C GLN A 362 4.88 5.77 -16.89
N LEU A 363 4.18 5.56 -18.01
CA LEU A 363 3.97 6.59 -19.02
C LEU A 363 3.24 7.80 -18.44
N LEU A 364 2.22 7.58 -17.60
CA LEU A 364 1.47 8.67 -16.96
C LEU A 364 2.38 9.54 -16.07
N CYS A 365 3.29 8.93 -15.30
CA CYS A 365 4.30 9.66 -14.52
C CYS A 365 5.12 10.61 -15.40
N TRP A 366 5.72 10.08 -16.48
CA TRP A 366 6.54 10.87 -17.39
C TRP A 366 5.74 11.93 -18.14
N LEU A 367 4.51 11.61 -18.52
CA LEU A 367 3.65 12.55 -19.23
C LEU A 367 3.29 13.75 -18.35
N ILE A 368 2.97 13.54 -17.07
CA ILE A 368 2.69 14.63 -16.12
C ILE A 368 3.97 15.45 -15.85
N LEU A 369 5.11 14.78 -15.64
CA LEU A 369 6.39 15.46 -15.45
C LEU A 369 6.76 16.35 -16.65
N CYS A 370 6.49 15.87 -17.86
CA CYS A 370 6.75 16.63 -19.09
C CYS A 370 5.70 17.72 -19.32
N ALA A 371 4.42 17.48 -19.04
CA ALA A 371 3.37 18.47 -19.30
C ALA A 371 3.31 19.57 -18.21
N GLU A 372 3.75 19.28 -16.99
CA GLU A 372 3.67 20.17 -15.83
C GLU A 372 2.23 20.73 -15.67
N GLU A 373 2.10 22.05 -15.48
CA GLU A 373 0.84 22.78 -15.32
C GLU A 373 -0.12 22.61 -16.50
N GLY A 374 0.37 22.26 -17.70
CA GLY A 374 -0.50 21.97 -18.84
C GLY A 374 -1.33 20.70 -18.67
N SER A 375 -1.06 19.91 -17.62
CA SER A 375 -1.93 18.80 -17.21
C SER A 375 -3.27 19.27 -16.61
N THR A 376 -3.38 20.54 -16.20
CA THR A 376 -4.56 21.12 -15.51
C THR A 376 -5.87 20.90 -16.28
N GLN A 377 -5.87 21.14 -17.60
CA GLN A 377 -7.07 20.97 -18.44
C GLN A 377 -7.52 19.51 -18.57
N HIS A 378 -6.65 18.57 -18.23
CA HIS A 378 -6.90 17.13 -18.30
C HIS A 378 -6.97 16.46 -16.93
N ALA A 379 -6.99 17.26 -15.85
CA ALA A 379 -6.96 16.80 -14.47
C ALA A 379 -8.02 15.73 -14.17
N GLN A 380 -9.26 15.92 -14.61
CA GLN A 380 -10.34 14.93 -14.41
C GLN A 380 -10.00 13.55 -14.99
N THR A 381 -9.48 13.52 -16.21
CA THR A 381 -9.15 12.26 -16.90
C THR A 381 -7.92 11.59 -16.27
N ILE A 382 -6.95 12.40 -15.81
CA ILE A 382 -5.76 11.92 -15.08
C ILE A 382 -6.17 11.32 -13.73
N VAL A 383 -7.02 12.02 -12.97
CA VAL A 383 -7.59 11.51 -11.70
C VAL A 383 -8.31 10.19 -11.92
N LYS A 384 -9.12 10.06 -12.98
CA LYS A 384 -9.76 8.79 -13.32
C LYS A 384 -8.74 7.66 -13.54
N ALA A 385 -7.64 7.93 -14.24
CA ALA A 385 -6.57 6.94 -14.44
C ALA A 385 -5.90 6.56 -13.10
N MET A 386 -5.63 7.54 -12.24
CA MET A 386 -5.04 7.31 -10.92
C MET A 386 -5.95 6.49 -10.01
N LEU A 387 -7.25 6.81 -9.94
CA LEU A 387 -8.23 6.06 -9.14
C LEU A 387 -8.31 4.59 -9.59
N ARG A 388 -8.29 4.35 -10.91
CA ARG A 388 -8.31 2.98 -11.45
C ARG A 388 -7.06 2.19 -11.07
N GLY A 389 -5.87 2.79 -11.20
CA GLY A 389 -4.60 2.14 -10.89
C GLY A 389 -4.30 2.06 -9.39
N ALA A 390 -4.87 2.95 -8.56
CA ALA A 390 -4.78 2.84 -7.10
C ALA A 390 -5.50 1.59 -6.58
N GLY A 391 -6.56 1.17 -7.28
CA GLY A 391 -7.31 -0.07 -7.02
C GLY A 391 -6.73 -1.34 -7.64
N ASP A 392 -5.48 -1.33 -8.15
CA ASP A 392 -4.93 -2.47 -8.91
C ASP A 392 -4.58 -3.71 -8.05
N GLU A 393 -4.58 -4.86 -8.73
CA GLU A 393 -4.04 -6.16 -8.32
C GLU A 393 -2.54 -6.10 -7.95
N ASP A 394 -1.80 -5.42 -8.83
CA ASP A 394 -0.34 -5.43 -8.88
C ASP A 394 0.24 -4.21 -8.14
N ASN A 395 0.99 -4.48 -7.06
CA ASN A 395 1.65 -3.45 -6.26
C ASN A 395 2.62 -2.56 -7.06
N ARG A 396 3.18 -3.06 -8.18
CA ARG A 396 4.04 -2.27 -9.07
C ARG A 396 3.25 -1.13 -9.72
N VAL A 397 2.00 -1.37 -10.09
CA VAL A 397 1.10 -0.33 -10.64
C VAL A 397 0.79 0.69 -9.56
N ILE A 398 0.40 0.24 -8.36
CA ILE A 398 0.09 1.13 -7.23
C ILE A 398 1.28 2.03 -6.89
N LEU A 399 2.51 1.51 -6.93
CA LEU A 399 3.73 2.30 -6.69
C LEU A 399 3.87 3.45 -7.69
N GLU A 400 3.67 3.19 -8.97
CA GLU A 400 3.71 4.24 -10.01
C GLU A 400 2.55 5.22 -9.86
N ILE A 401 1.37 4.78 -9.39
CA ILE A 401 0.26 5.69 -9.09
C ILE A 401 0.58 6.61 -7.90
N LYS A 402 1.26 6.13 -6.86
CA LYS A 402 1.72 7.00 -5.77
C LYS A 402 2.65 8.09 -6.30
N ARG A 403 3.63 7.71 -7.12
CA ARG A 403 4.54 8.66 -7.80
C ARG A 403 3.80 9.62 -8.73
N THR A 404 2.79 9.13 -9.45
CA THR A 404 1.92 9.95 -10.30
C THR A 404 1.17 10.99 -9.47
N GLY A 405 0.60 10.58 -8.33
CA GLY A 405 -0.09 11.47 -7.40
C GLY A 405 0.82 12.58 -6.88
N GLU A 406 2.04 12.23 -6.45
CA GLU A 406 3.04 13.22 -6.02
C GLU A 406 3.36 14.22 -7.14
N LEU A 407 3.71 13.75 -8.34
CA LEU A 407 3.96 14.62 -9.49
C LEU A 407 2.76 15.50 -9.84
N PHE A 408 1.55 14.95 -9.75
CA PHE A 408 0.32 15.70 -9.98
C PHE A 408 0.16 16.82 -8.95
N GLY A 409 0.46 16.58 -7.66
CA GLY A 409 0.47 17.60 -6.62
C GLY A 409 1.51 18.71 -6.83
N TYR A 410 2.66 18.40 -7.42
CA TYR A 410 3.69 19.40 -7.74
C TYR A 410 3.23 20.44 -8.76
N PHE A 411 2.40 20.02 -9.71
CA PHE A 411 2.05 20.84 -10.88
C PHE A 411 0.60 21.33 -10.90
N ILE A 412 -0.29 20.75 -10.09
CA ILE A 412 -1.72 21.06 -10.10
C ILE A 412 -2.15 21.59 -8.74
N ASN A 413 -2.77 22.77 -8.76
CA ASN A 413 -3.15 23.46 -7.54
C ASN A 413 -4.26 22.72 -6.77
N PRO A 414 -4.25 22.75 -5.41
CA PRO A 414 -5.29 22.19 -4.56
C PRO A 414 -6.72 22.58 -4.93
N THR A 415 -6.95 23.86 -5.25
CA THR A 415 -8.27 24.37 -5.65
C THR A 415 -8.80 23.76 -6.95
N THR A 416 -7.93 23.17 -7.77
CA THR A 416 -8.32 22.49 -9.01
C THR A 416 -8.61 21.01 -8.78
N TRP A 417 -7.78 20.31 -8.02
CA TRP A 417 -7.91 18.86 -7.89
C TRP A 417 -8.86 18.42 -6.79
N TRP A 418 -9.03 19.21 -5.72
CA TRP A 418 -9.91 18.85 -4.60
C TRP A 418 -11.36 18.61 -5.04
N PRO A 419 -12.00 19.49 -5.84
CA PRO A 419 -13.37 19.26 -6.31
C PRO A 419 -13.55 18.01 -7.18
N LEU A 420 -12.47 17.45 -7.73
CA LEU A 420 -12.51 16.25 -8.58
C LEU A 420 -12.51 14.96 -7.76
N LEU A 421 -12.14 15.04 -6.48
CA LEU A 421 -11.94 13.91 -5.57
C LEU A 421 -12.86 13.95 -4.35
N GLU A 422 -13.44 15.11 -4.03
CA GLU A 422 -14.32 15.35 -2.88
C GLU A 422 -15.46 14.31 -2.78
N ALA A 423 -16.13 14.00 -3.89
CA ALA A 423 -17.23 13.04 -3.91
C ALA A 423 -16.77 11.58 -3.71
N ASP A 424 -15.49 11.28 -3.92
CA ASP A 424 -14.93 9.92 -3.93
C ASP A 424 -14.21 9.55 -2.62
N VAL A 425 -14.14 10.46 -1.63
CA VAL A 425 -13.38 10.25 -0.38
C VAL A 425 -13.90 9.11 0.53
N ASP A 426 -15.03 8.50 0.19
CA ASP A 426 -15.53 7.25 0.80
C ASP A 426 -14.78 6.00 0.30
N SER A 427 -13.92 6.16 -0.71
CA SER A 427 -13.18 5.08 -1.34
C SER A 427 -11.70 5.12 -0.97
N TRP A 428 -11.15 3.98 -0.53
CA TRP A 428 -9.73 3.88 -0.16
C TRP A 428 -8.75 4.23 -1.30
N PRO A 429 -9.02 3.95 -2.60
CA PRO A 429 -8.15 4.40 -3.69
C PRO A 429 -8.12 5.93 -3.82
N ALA A 430 -9.23 6.62 -3.53
CA ALA A 430 -9.27 8.08 -3.54
C ALA A 430 -8.40 8.65 -2.42
N LEU A 431 -8.50 8.10 -1.20
CA LEU A 431 -7.63 8.49 -0.08
C LEU A 431 -6.14 8.26 -0.39
N LEU A 432 -5.79 7.14 -1.04
CA LEU A 432 -4.42 6.87 -1.50
C LEU A 432 -3.95 7.96 -2.48
N VAL A 433 -4.77 8.28 -3.49
CA VAL A 433 -4.44 9.31 -4.48
C VAL A 433 -4.29 10.68 -3.79
N ILE A 434 -5.23 11.07 -2.93
CA ILE A 434 -5.20 12.34 -2.17
C ILE A 434 -3.93 12.43 -1.31
N ALA A 435 -3.60 11.39 -0.54
CA ALA A 435 -2.42 11.39 0.32
C ALA A 435 -1.14 11.67 -0.47
N ASN A 436 -1.01 11.09 -1.68
CA ASN A 436 0.18 11.29 -2.50
C ASN A 436 0.15 12.62 -3.27
N ILE A 437 -1.02 13.12 -3.68
CA ILE A 437 -1.15 14.49 -4.19
C ILE A 437 -0.72 15.52 -3.14
N ILE A 438 -1.11 15.34 -1.88
CA ILE A 438 -0.72 16.23 -0.78
C ILE A 438 0.80 16.27 -0.62
N LYS A 439 1.49 15.11 -0.62
CA LYS A 439 2.95 15.03 -0.53
C LYS A 439 3.68 15.85 -1.58
N GLY A 440 3.14 15.94 -2.79
CA GLY A 440 3.69 16.75 -3.87
C GLY A 440 3.22 18.21 -3.88
N SER A 441 2.21 18.57 -3.08
CA SER A 441 1.60 19.91 -3.11
C SER A 441 2.41 20.96 -2.34
N GLN A 442 2.22 22.23 -2.68
CA GLN A 442 2.78 23.34 -1.93
C GLN A 442 1.99 23.60 -0.66
N ALA A 443 2.68 23.65 0.49
CA ALA A 443 2.07 23.90 1.79
C ALA A 443 1.20 25.16 1.80
N GLU A 444 1.69 26.28 1.26
CA GLU A 444 0.94 27.55 1.27
C GLU A 444 -0.40 27.48 0.52
N LEU A 445 -0.49 26.70 -0.56
CA LEU A 445 -1.72 26.54 -1.33
C LEU A 445 -2.70 25.56 -0.66
N LEU A 446 -2.18 24.56 0.07
CA LEU A 446 -3.02 23.64 0.84
C LEU A 446 -3.68 24.35 2.02
N LYS A 447 -2.94 25.22 2.71
CA LYS A 447 -3.38 25.98 3.91
C LYS A 447 -4.57 26.89 3.67
N GLU A 448 -4.88 27.19 2.41
CA GLU A 448 -6.08 27.94 2.06
C GLU A 448 -7.34 27.08 2.29
N LYS A 449 -8.22 27.00 1.30
CA LYS A 449 -9.54 26.38 1.45
C LYS A 449 -9.49 24.85 1.64
N VAL A 450 -8.51 24.18 1.04
CA VAL A 450 -8.50 22.71 0.93
C VAL A 450 -8.19 22.02 2.25
N LEU A 451 -7.27 22.55 3.07
CA LEU A 451 -6.93 21.96 4.37
C LEU A 451 -8.17 21.85 5.28
N GLU A 452 -8.96 22.91 5.39
CA GLU A 452 -10.17 22.93 6.22
C GLU A 452 -11.28 22.05 5.67
N GLU A 453 -11.55 22.10 4.36
CA GLU A 453 -12.61 21.31 3.74
C GLU A 453 -12.31 19.81 3.77
N LEU A 454 -11.09 19.42 3.41
CA LEU A 454 -10.66 18.02 3.42
C LEU A 454 -10.72 17.44 4.84
N CYS A 455 -10.16 18.15 5.83
CA CYS A 455 -10.19 17.65 7.21
C CYS A 455 -11.62 17.55 7.75
N ARG A 456 -12.48 18.52 7.46
CA ARG A 456 -13.90 18.51 7.85
C ARG A 456 -14.64 17.32 7.25
N GLU A 457 -14.48 17.08 5.94
CA GLU A 457 -15.14 15.96 5.28
C GLU A 457 -14.64 14.61 5.80
N LEU A 458 -13.33 14.46 6.02
CA LEU A 458 -12.77 13.22 6.55
C LEU A 458 -13.12 12.98 8.02
N ALA A 459 -13.37 14.04 8.81
CA ALA A 459 -13.80 13.94 10.20
C ALA A 459 -15.30 13.63 10.35
N ASP A 460 -16.07 13.65 9.26
CA ASP A 460 -17.48 13.29 9.29
C ASP A 460 -17.67 11.86 9.84
N PRO A 461 -18.63 11.65 10.77
CA PRO A 461 -18.92 10.34 11.35
C PRO A 461 -19.15 9.22 10.34
N ASP A 462 -19.80 9.48 9.21
CA ASP A 462 -20.09 8.47 8.19
C ASP A 462 -18.81 8.00 7.47
N ARG A 463 -17.75 8.80 7.52
CA ARG A 463 -16.45 8.50 6.91
C ARG A 463 -15.44 7.94 7.92
N CYS A 464 -15.11 8.72 8.97
CA CYS A 464 -14.05 8.36 9.92
C CYS A 464 -14.37 7.12 10.78
N ARG A 465 -15.65 6.73 10.89
CA ARG A 465 -16.09 5.56 11.66
C ARG A 465 -16.13 4.27 10.82
N THR A 466 -15.46 4.24 9.67
CA THR A 466 -15.35 3.04 8.82
C THR A 466 -14.29 2.06 9.35
N ARG A 467 -14.65 0.77 9.50
CA ARG A 467 -13.72 -0.33 9.90
C ARG A 467 -13.28 -1.20 8.73
N LYS A 468 -12.69 -0.59 7.70
CA LYS A 468 -12.10 -1.33 6.57
C LYS A 468 -10.59 -1.10 6.58
N PRO A 469 -9.75 -2.15 6.50
CA PRO A 469 -8.30 -2.04 6.72
C PRO A 469 -7.63 -1.08 5.74
N LYS A 470 -7.87 -1.24 4.43
CA LYS A 470 -7.34 -0.34 3.39
C LYS A 470 -7.82 1.10 3.58
N TYR A 471 -9.09 1.29 3.93
CA TYR A 471 -9.65 2.62 4.14
C TYR A 471 -9.01 3.33 5.35
N GLN A 472 -8.94 2.66 6.50
CA GLN A 472 -8.31 3.23 7.70
C GLN A 472 -6.82 3.53 7.45
N THR A 473 -6.11 2.64 6.77
CA THR A 473 -4.69 2.84 6.44
C THR A 473 -4.49 4.11 5.62
N GLU A 474 -5.23 4.26 4.51
CA GLU A 474 -5.07 5.42 3.63
C GLU A 474 -5.64 6.71 4.26
N LEU A 475 -6.67 6.63 5.11
CA LEU A 475 -7.17 7.76 5.90
C LEU A 475 -6.09 8.31 6.84
N LEU A 476 -5.35 7.42 7.49
CA LEU A 476 -4.22 7.80 8.34
C LEU A 476 -3.04 8.36 7.52
N HIS A 477 -2.77 7.84 6.32
CA HIS A 477 -1.77 8.41 5.41
C HIS A 477 -2.14 9.82 4.92
N VAL A 478 -3.43 10.10 4.69
CA VAL A 478 -3.88 11.47 4.36
C VAL A 478 -3.59 12.41 5.54
N CYS A 479 -3.93 12.02 6.77
CA CYS A 479 -3.62 12.81 7.96
C CYS A 479 -2.12 13.03 8.13
N GLU A 480 -1.32 11.98 7.93
CA GLU A 480 0.13 12.03 8.03
C GLU A 480 0.74 12.99 7.00
N ALA A 481 0.31 12.89 5.74
CA ALA A 481 0.76 13.73 4.64
C ALA A 481 0.39 15.21 4.85
N LEU A 482 -0.81 15.50 5.36
CA LEU A 482 -1.19 16.87 5.73
C LEU A 482 -0.28 17.42 6.81
N MET A 483 -0.02 16.64 7.86
CA MET A 483 0.86 17.06 8.96
C MET A 483 2.32 17.23 8.51
N ASP A 484 2.82 16.42 7.59
CA ASP A 484 4.17 16.58 7.02
C ASP A 484 4.32 17.83 6.18
N VAL A 485 3.34 18.10 5.32
CA VAL A 485 3.45 19.18 4.34
C VAL A 485 3.04 20.53 4.94
N CYS A 486 1.96 20.58 5.72
CA CYS A 486 1.43 21.83 6.26
C CYS A 486 2.02 22.23 7.63
N GLY A 487 2.62 21.28 8.37
CA GLY A 487 3.27 21.54 9.66
C GLY A 487 2.38 22.31 10.65
N ASP A 488 2.90 23.42 11.19
CA ASP A 488 2.22 24.29 12.17
C ASP A 488 0.83 24.77 11.71
N ALA A 489 0.58 24.87 10.40
CA ALA A 489 -0.72 25.29 9.89
C ALA A 489 -1.85 24.28 10.15
N CYS A 490 -1.52 23.01 10.40
CA CYS A 490 -2.49 22.00 10.84
C CYS A 490 -3.12 22.33 12.20
N THR A 491 -2.58 23.28 12.97
CA THR A 491 -3.19 23.76 14.22
C THR A 491 -4.63 24.27 13.99
N ALA A 492 -4.93 24.87 12.83
CA ALA A 492 -6.28 25.36 12.51
C ALA A 492 -7.32 24.24 12.41
N VAL A 493 -6.90 23.05 11.98
CA VAL A 493 -7.74 21.85 11.77
C VAL A 493 -7.40 20.73 12.76
N ALA A 494 -6.70 21.05 13.85
CA ALA A 494 -6.21 20.05 14.79
C ALA A 494 -7.33 19.21 15.40
N ASN A 495 -8.51 19.81 15.62
CA ASN A 495 -9.68 19.09 16.13
C ASN A 495 -10.16 17.99 15.17
N ASP A 496 -10.16 18.28 13.86
CA ASP A 496 -10.63 17.34 12.84
C ASP A 496 -9.61 16.22 12.66
N LEU A 497 -8.31 16.56 12.58
CA LEU A 497 -7.22 15.58 12.58
C LEU A 497 -7.24 14.70 13.84
N PHE A 498 -7.48 15.30 15.01
CA PHE A 498 -7.64 14.54 16.26
C PHE A 498 -8.82 13.58 16.16
N THR A 499 -9.97 14.05 15.67
CA THR A 499 -11.19 13.24 15.53
C THR A 499 -10.97 12.04 14.63
N ILE A 500 -10.33 12.23 13.48
CA ILE A 500 -10.02 11.15 12.54
C ILE A 500 -9.10 10.11 13.19
N ASN A 501 -7.94 10.54 13.69
CA ASN A 501 -6.92 9.64 14.22
C ASN A 501 -7.39 8.96 15.52
N PHE A 502 -8.06 9.68 16.42
CA PHE A 502 -8.59 9.12 17.65
C PHE A 502 -9.73 8.14 17.39
N THR A 503 -10.58 8.39 16.38
CA THR A 503 -11.61 7.44 15.98
C THR A 503 -11.00 6.15 15.48
N VAL A 504 -10.01 6.20 14.58
CA VAL A 504 -9.31 4.98 14.12
C VAL A 504 -8.60 4.28 15.28
N TYR A 505 -7.97 5.02 16.20
CA TYR A 505 -7.35 4.47 17.41
C TYR A 505 -8.35 3.74 18.34
N ALA A 506 -9.58 4.25 18.46
CA ALA A 506 -10.62 3.68 19.29
C ALA A 506 -11.28 2.43 18.68
N MET A 507 -11.27 2.34 17.35
CA MET A 507 -11.89 1.24 16.61
C MET A 507 -11.01 0.76 15.44
N PRO A 508 -9.79 0.29 15.74
CA PRO A 508 -8.88 -0.17 14.72
C PRO A 508 -9.34 -1.52 14.17
N PHE A 509 -9.04 -1.78 12.90
CA PHE A 509 -9.19 -3.11 12.34
C PHE A 509 -8.14 -4.09 12.91
N ASP A 510 -6.90 -3.63 13.11
CA ASP A 510 -5.80 -4.39 13.70
C ASP A 510 -4.80 -3.52 14.48
N ASN A 511 -3.81 -4.15 15.12
CA ASN A 511 -2.82 -3.47 15.95
C ASN A 511 -1.85 -2.57 15.16
N GLN A 512 -1.60 -2.85 13.87
CA GLN A 512 -0.72 -2.03 13.04
C GLN A 512 -1.38 -0.69 12.74
N ILE A 513 -2.65 -0.72 12.34
CA ILE A 513 -3.47 0.49 12.12
C ILE A 513 -3.63 1.26 13.43
N GLN A 514 -3.81 0.58 14.56
CA GLN A 514 -3.87 1.23 15.87
C GLN A 514 -2.57 2.01 16.18
N PHE A 515 -1.41 1.40 15.92
CA PHE A 515 -0.11 2.05 16.12
C PHE A 515 0.07 3.26 15.21
N MET A 516 -0.30 3.16 13.93
CA MET A 516 -0.27 4.30 13.00
C MET A 516 -1.12 5.47 13.50
N ALA A 517 -2.32 5.20 14.02
CA ALA A 517 -3.19 6.22 14.59
C ALA A 517 -2.57 6.90 15.82
N ILE A 518 -1.92 6.14 16.71
CA ILE A 518 -1.18 6.68 17.86
C ILE A 518 0.00 7.55 17.39
N SER A 519 0.76 7.08 16.39
CA SER A 519 1.89 7.83 15.82
C SER A 519 1.43 9.18 15.25
N ASN A 520 0.31 9.20 14.53
CA ASN A 520 -0.30 10.43 14.04
C ASN A 520 -0.78 11.35 15.18
N LEU A 521 -1.37 10.81 16.24
CA LEU A 521 -1.73 11.59 17.43
C LEU A 521 -0.49 12.20 18.10
N ASP A 522 0.63 11.48 18.18
CA ASP A 522 1.88 12.01 18.73
C ASP A 522 2.48 13.11 17.84
N LYS A 523 2.41 12.94 16.52
CA LYS A 523 2.78 13.99 15.57
C LYS A 523 1.92 15.25 15.73
N LEU A 524 0.60 15.09 15.87
CA LEU A 524 -0.31 16.21 16.14
C LEU A 524 -0.01 16.89 17.47
N ARG A 525 0.36 16.13 18.51
CA ARG A 525 0.83 16.66 19.80
C ARG A 525 2.03 17.60 19.63
N TYR A 526 3.01 17.24 18.79
CA TYR A 526 4.15 18.11 18.49
C TYR A 526 3.73 19.38 17.74
N ILE A 527 2.88 19.27 16.72
CA ILE A 527 2.39 20.41 15.93
C ILE A 527 1.66 21.42 16.81
N GLU A 528 0.79 20.94 17.70
CA GLU A 528 0.05 21.79 18.64
C GLU A 528 0.86 22.22 19.87
N LYS A 529 2.16 21.88 19.90
CA LYS A 529 3.11 22.26 20.95
C LYS A 529 2.58 21.87 22.34
N CYS A 530 1.93 20.70 22.40
CA CYS A 530 1.44 20.10 23.63
C CYS A 530 2.60 19.54 24.47
N GLY A 531 2.33 19.17 25.73
CA GLY A 531 3.32 18.60 26.64
C GLY A 531 3.88 17.26 26.17
N LYS A 532 4.76 16.62 26.95
CA LYS A 532 5.51 15.41 26.53
C LYS A 532 4.63 14.19 26.26
N THR A 533 3.44 14.13 26.85
CA THR A 533 2.55 12.96 26.79
C THR A 533 1.31 13.24 25.95
N LEU A 534 0.75 12.19 25.35
CA LEU A 534 -0.52 12.25 24.60
C LEU A 534 -1.69 12.76 25.46
N THR A 535 -1.63 12.57 26.79
CA THR A 535 -2.61 13.11 27.74
C THR A 535 -2.83 14.61 27.57
N THR A 536 -1.78 15.38 27.29
CA THR A 536 -1.90 16.84 27.09
C THR A 536 -2.62 17.23 25.80
N LEU A 537 -2.50 16.41 24.75
CA LEU A 537 -3.31 16.55 23.53
C LEU A 537 -4.77 16.17 23.84
N TYR A 538 -4.98 15.09 24.59
CA TYR A 538 -6.30 14.62 24.98
C TYR A 538 -7.07 15.66 25.80
N GLU A 539 -6.40 16.37 26.72
CA GLU A 539 -6.97 17.46 27.52
C GLU A 539 -7.64 18.54 26.65
N LYS A 540 -7.10 18.80 25.45
CA LYS A 540 -7.67 19.79 24.52
C LYS A 540 -8.89 19.26 23.75
N HIS A 541 -8.85 18.00 23.31
CA HIS A 541 -9.74 17.54 22.22
C HIS A 541 -10.81 16.51 22.61
N ILE A 542 -10.59 15.69 23.65
CA ILE A 542 -11.52 14.57 23.94
C ILE A 542 -12.93 15.03 24.33
N GLY A 543 -13.08 16.27 24.81
CA GLY A 543 -14.40 16.86 25.10
C GLY A 543 -15.31 16.87 23.87
N ARG A 544 -14.77 17.15 22.68
CA ARG A 544 -15.54 17.10 21.42
C ARG A 544 -15.90 15.68 21.01
N ILE A 545 -14.99 14.73 21.21
CA ILE A 545 -15.27 13.30 20.96
C ILE A 545 -16.45 12.83 21.81
N LEU A 546 -16.43 13.15 23.11
CA LEU A 546 -17.51 12.79 24.02
C LEU A 546 -18.82 13.50 23.68
N ALA A 547 -18.78 14.78 23.33
CA ALA A 547 -19.96 15.53 22.90
C ALA A 547 -20.54 15.01 21.57
N GLY A 548 -19.71 14.38 20.72
CA GLY A 548 -20.12 13.75 19.46
C GLY A 548 -20.67 12.33 19.60
N ILE A 549 -20.80 11.80 20.83
CA ILE A 549 -21.50 10.55 21.12
C ILE A 549 -22.98 10.87 21.27
N THR A 550 -23.77 10.57 20.23
CA THR A 550 -25.18 10.95 20.14
C THR A 550 -26.11 9.77 19.87
N SER A 551 -25.57 8.58 19.59
CA SER A 551 -26.40 7.40 19.36
C SER A 551 -27.00 6.86 20.65
N ASP A 552 -28.26 6.40 20.57
CA ASP A 552 -28.99 5.77 21.67
C ASP A 552 -28.25 4.52 22.15
N ALA A 553 -27.91 4.47 23.44
CA ALA A 553 -27.16 3.37 24.03
C ALA A 553 -27.89 2.01 23.94
N LEU A 554 -29.22 2.01 23.74
CA LEU A 554 -30.01 0.81 23.48
C LEU A 554 -29.65 0.14 22.14
N THR A 555 -29.10 0.89 21.19
CA THR A 555 -28.70 0.40 19.86
C THR A 555 -27.24 -0.08 19.83
N TRP A 556 -26.51 0.06 20.93
CA TRP A 556 -25.10 -0.26 20.95
C TRP A 556 -24.85 -1.77 20.89
N SER A 557 -23.83 -2.13 20.12
CA SER A 557 -23.17 -3.41 20.09
C SER A 557 -21.68 -3.23 20.45
N ILE A 558 -20.92 -4.31 20.57
CA ILE A 558 -19.47 -4.23 20.81
C ILE A 558 -18.75 -3.39 19.74
N LEU A 559 -19.24 -3.45 18.50
CA LEU A 559 -18.65 -2.80 17.33
C LEU A 559 -19.22 -1.40 17.08
N THR A 560 -20.18 -0.92 17.87
CA THR A 560 -20.72 0.42 17.70
C THR A 560 -19.62 1.47 17.94
N PRO A 561 -19.41 2.44 17.02
CA PRO A 561 -18.36 3.45 17.12
C PRO A 561 -18.38 4.22 18.44
N ASP A 562 -19.55 4.74 18.82
CA ASP A 562 -19.75 5.53 20.04
C ASP A 562 -19.32 4.78 21.31
N ARG A 563 -19.67 3.50 21.43
CA ARG A 563 -19.22 2.62 22.52
C ARG A 563 -17.70 2.43 22.52
N CYS A 564 -17.09 2.29 21.34
CA CYS A 564 -15.63 2.21 21.21
C CYS A 564 -14.95 3.50 21.63
N LEU A 565 -15.46 4.66 21.19
CA LEU A 565 -14.96 5.98 21.56
C LEU A 565 -15.03 6.18 23.08
N LEU A 566 -16.18 5.92 23.71
CA LEU A 566 -16.35 6.00 25.16
C LEU A 566 -15.34 5.12 25.89
N LYS A 567 -15.24 3.84 25.50
CA LYS A 567 -14.27 2.91 26.09
C LYS A 567 -12.83 3.41 25.94
N CYS A 568 -12.48 3.90 24.76
CA CYS A 568 -11.14 4.39 24.45
C CYS A 568 -10.79 5.60 25.33
N VAL A 569 -11.70 6.58 25.42
CA VAL A 569 -11.53 7.74 26.29
C VAL A 569 -11.34 7.32 27.75
N MET A 570 -12.16 6.40 28.24
CA MET A 570 -12.08 5.94 29.62
C MET A 570 -10.76 5.22 29.94
N LEU A 571 -10.23 4.39 29.03
CA LEU A 571 -9.04 3.58 29.30
C LEU A 571 -7.72 4.27 28.97
N HIS A 572 -7.72 5.19 28.00
CA HIS A 572 -6.48 5.65 27.37
C HIS A 572 -6.25 7.16 27.49
N SER A 573 -7.22 7.94 27.99
CA SER A 573 -7.04 9.39 28.12
C SER A 573 -6.26 9.83 29.36
N GLY A 574 -6.03 8.95 30.34
CA GLY A 574 -5.37 9.29 31.60
C GLY A 574 -6.07 10.45 32.32
N SER A 575 -5.31 11.37 32.92
CA SER A 575 -5.87 12.51 33.69
C SER A 575 -6.76 13.45 32.87
N ALA A 576 -6.69 13.41 31.54
CA ALA A 576 -7.51 14.25 30.66
C ALA A 576 -9.02 13.98 30.83
N MET A 577 -9.40 12.75 31.17
CA MET A 577 -10.81 12.38 31.38
C MET A 577 -11.45 13.14 32.56
N GLY A 578 -10.64 13.54 33.54
CA GLY A 578 -11.11 14.22 34.76
C GLY A 578 -11.80 15.56 34.50
N ALA A 579 -11.45 16.26 33.41
CA ALA A 579 -12.13 17.49 33.02
C ALA A 579 -13.50 17.24 32.38
N GLN A 580 -13.74 16.02 31.88
CA GLN A 580 -14.91 15.67 31.05
C GLN A 580 -15.90 14.75 31.77
N LEU A 581 -15.81 14.61 33.09
CA LEU A 581 -16.71 13.74 33.88
C LEU A 581 -18.19 14.08 33.69
N HIS A 582 -18.51 15.36 33.46
CA HIS A 582 -19.87 15.84 33.18
C HIS A 582 -20.47 15.28 31.88
N LEU A 583 -19.63 14.92 30.89
CA LEU A 583 -20.06 14.24 29.65
C LEU A 583 -20.06 12.71 29.82
N ILE A 584 -19.13 12.17 30.61
CA ILE A 584 -18.99 10.72 30.81
C ILE A 584 -20.12 10.15 31.68
N ALA A 585 -20.51 10.86 32.75
CA ALA A 585 -21.53 10.37 33.68
C ALA A 585 -22.89 10.07 33.01
N PRO A 586 -23.47 10.97 32.19
CA PRO A 586 -24.71 10.69 31.46
C PRO A 586 -24.59 9.47 30.53
N LEU A 587 -23.46 9.34 29.81
CA LEU A 587 -23.22 8.21 28.91
C LEU A 587 -23.13 6.87 29.67
N LEU A 588 -22.50 6.85 30.85
CA LEU A 588 -22.46 5.67 31.71
C LEU A 588 -23.86 5.34 32.25
N LYS A 589 -24.63 6.33 32.69
CA LYS A 589 -26.01 6.16 33.16
C LYS A 589 -26.89 5.53 32.08
N GLU A 590 -26.82 6.01 30.85
CA GLU A 590 -27.60 5.50 29.74
C GLU A 590 -27.16 4.08 29.34
N SER A 591 -25.85 3.89 29.12
CA SER A 591 -25.30 2.62 28.62
C SER A 591 -25.27 1.48 29.64
N LEU A 592 -25.41 1.79 30.93
CA LEU A 592 -25.54 0.82 32.01
C LEU A 592 -26.91 0.83 32.66
N ALA A 593 -27.90 1.52 32.09
CA ALA A 593 -29.26 1.50 32.62
C ALA A 593 -29.78 0.05 32.73
N PRO A 594 -30.54 -0.33 33.78
CA PRO A 594 -31.13 -1.67 33.92
C PRO A 594 -32.07 -2.08 32.78
N SER A 595 -32.44 -1.13 31.90
CA SER A 595 -33.23 -1.32 30.68
C SER A 595 -32.56 -2.26 29.66
N LYS A 596 -33.21 -2.43 28.50
CA LYS A 596 -32.90 -3.38 27.42
C LYS A 596 -31.57 -3.12 26.66
N VAL A 597 -30.58 -2.48 27.28
CA VAL A 597 -29.23 -2.37 26.71
C VAL A 597 -28.61 -3.76 26.61
N ASP A 598 -27.88 -4.00 25.52
CA ASP A 598 -27.20 -5.27 25.27
C ASP A 598 -26.31 -5.70 26.47
N PRO A 599 -26.50 -6.92 27.00
CA PRO A 599 -25.73 -7.41 28.14
C PRO A 599 -24.22 -7.45 27.93
N GLU A 600 -23.75 -7.76 26.73
CA GLU A 600 -22.33 -7.83 26.42
C GLU A 600 -21.68 -6.44 26.41
N VAL A 601 -22.42 -5.45 25.90
CA VAL A 601 -22.04 -4.03 26.01
C VAL A 601 -21.92 -3.62 27.48
N LYS A 602 -22.92 -3.94 28.31
CA LYS A 602 -22.88 -3.65 29.75
C LYS A 602 -21.66 -4.26 30.43
N LEU A 603 -21.40 -5.55 30.18
CA LEU A 603 -20.24 -6.23 30.75
C LEU A 603 -18.93 -5.53 30.35
N LYS A 604 -18.78 -5.10 29.10
CA LYS A 604 -17.57 -4.41 28.64
C LYS A 604 -17.42 -3.03 29.26
N ILE A 605 -18.51 -2.27 29.39
CA ILE A 605 -18.47 -0.94 30.02
C ILE A 605 -18.23 -1.06 31.52
N PHE A 606 -18.86 -2.01 32.23
CA PHE A 606 -18.56 -2.28 33.65
C PHE A 606 -17.11 -2.69 33.87
N THR A 607 -16.56 -3.56 33.02
CA THR A 607 -15.14 -3.94 33.08
C THR A 607 -14.25 -2.71 32.89
N THR A 608 -14.59 -1.84 31.94
CA THR A 608 -13.86 -0.60 31.66
C THR A 608 -13.91 0.36 32.86
N LEU A 609 -15.10 0.58 33.42
CA LEU A 609 -15.30 1.43 34.59
C LEU A 609 -14.57 0.89 35.83
N SER A 610 -14.59 -0.43 36.03
CA SER A 610 -13.83 -1.08 37.10
C SER A 610 -12.33 -0.80 36.97
N THR A 611 -11.76 -0.95 35.78
CA THR A 611 -10.34 -0.60 35.53
C THR A 611 -10.07 0.88 35.80
N VAL A 612 -10.95 1.78 35.36
CA VAL A 612 -10.82 3.22 35.60
C VAL A 612 -10.74 3.55 37.09
N LEU A 613 -11.63 2.94 37.89
CA LEU A 613 -11.70 3.14 39.34
C LEU A 613 -10.50 2.54 40.07
N VAL A 614 -9.97 1.41 39.59
CA VAL A 614 -8.70 0.84 40.10
C VAL A 614 -7.53 1.79 39.81
N GLN A 615 -7.48 2.36 38.60
CA GLN A 615 -6.44 3.30 38.16
C GLN A 615 -6.73 4.76 38.54
N ARG A 616 -7.52 4.99 39.61
CA ARG A 616 -7.94 6.33 40.06
C ARG A 616 -6.79 7.33 40.23
N GLN A 617 -5.61 6.86 40.64
CA GLN A 617 -4.43 7.70 40.88
C GLN A 617 -3.91 8.34 39.58
N THR A 618 -4.11 7.68 38.44
CA THR A 618 -3.75 8.21 37.12
C THR A 618 -4.91 9.01 36.54
N ASN A 619 -6.12 8.47 36.60
CA ASN A 619 -7.28 8.97 35.86
C ASN A 619 -7.90 10.25 36.46
N PHE A 620 -7.90 10.38 37.79
CA PHE A 620 -8.55 11.51 38.48
C PHE A 620 -7.57 12.47 39.15
N ARG A 621 -6.26 12.31 38.93
CA ARG A 621 -5.21 13.13 39.58
C ARG A 621 -5.42 14.63 39.46
N LYS A 622 -5.89 15.09 38.30
CA LYS A 622 -6.12 16.52 37.97
C LYS A 622 -7.60 16.94 38.12
N CYS A 623 -8.45 16.13 38.74
CA CYS A 623 -9.88 16.41 38.83
C CYS A 623 -10.20 17.28 40.05
N ASP A 624 -11.10 18.26 39.86
CA ASP A 624 -11.67 19.02 40.97
C ASP A 624 -12.48 18.10 41.89
N THR A 625 -12.26 18.20 43.21
CA THR A 625 -12.89 17.31 44.20
C THR A 625 -14.42 17.31 44.09
N ASP A 626 -15.05 18.48 43.96
CA ASP A 626 -16.51 18.61 43.86
C ASP A 626 -17.08 17.91 42.61
N LYS A 627 -16.36 17.97 41.49
CA LYS A 627 -16.76 17.32 40.23
C LYS A 627 -16.61 15.80 40.33
N LEU A 628 -15.54 15.33 40.98
CA LEU A 628 -15.33 13.91 41.23
C LEU A 628 -16.40 13.35 42.16
N GLU A 629 -16.76 14.08 43.22
CA GLU A 629 -17.84 13.68 44.14
C GLU A 629 -19.19 13.60 43.43
N ALA A 630 -19.53 14.60 42.61
CA ALA A 630 -20.76 14.57 41.81
C ALA A 630 -20.78 13.40 40.81
N PHE A 631 -19.65 13.13 40.14
CA PHE A 631 -19.50 11.98 39.24
C PHE A 631 -19.69 10.65 39.98
N LEU A 632 -19.06 10.50 41.14
CA LEU A 632 -19.17 9.30 41.96
C LEU A 632 -20.59 9.08 42.47
N ASN A 633 -21.31 10.14 42.84
CA ASN A 633 -22.71 10.05 43.22
C ASN A 633 -23.55 9.41 42.10
N ILE A 634 -23.41 9.90 40.86
CA ILE A 634 -24.11 9.33 39.70
C ILE A 634 -23.67 7.87 39.45
N VAL A 635 -22.36 7.62 39.45
CA VAL A 635 -21.81 6.28 39.17
C VAL A 635 -22.25 5.25 40.21
N ILE A 636 -22.32 5.64 41.48
CA ILE A 636 -22.73 4.74 42.54
C ILE A 636 -24.24 4.57 42.49
N GLU A 637 -25.03 5.64 42.66
CA GLU A 637 -26.48 5.54 42.84
C GLU A 637 -27.25 5.15 41.59
N GLU A 638 -26.83 5.65 40.42
CA GLU A 638 -27.60 5.54 39.19
C GLU A 638 -27.04 4.50 38.23
N VAL A 639 -25.77 4.13 38.37
CA VAL A 639 -25.10 3.14 37.50
C VAL A 639 -24.90 1.80 38.21
N ILE A 640 -24.17 1.78 39.34
CA ILE A 640 -23.76 0.54 39.99
C ILE A 640 -24.92 -0.08 40.76
N LEU A 641 -25.52 0.63 41.72
CA LEU A 641 -26.53 0.07 42.63
C LEU A 641 -27.76 -0.52 41.91
N PRO A 642 -28.33 0.10 40.85
CA PRO A 642 -29.48 -0.46 40.15
C PRO A 642 -29.18 -1.81 39.49
N ASN A 643 -27.92 -2.05 39.10
CA ASN A 643 -27.48 -3.31 38.50
C ASN A 643 -27.05 -4.36 39.53
N LEU A 644 -27.13 -4.08 40.84
CA LEU A 644 -26.94 -5.07 41.92
C LEU A 644 -28.24 -5.78 42.31
N VAL A 645 -29.40 -5.23 41.92
CA VAL A 645 -30.71 -5.78 42.28
C VAL A 645 -30.88 -7.17 41.66
N TRP A 646 -31.25 -8.15 42.48
CA TRP A 646 -31.41 -9.53 42.05
C TRP A 646 -32.50 -9.66 40.99
N THR A 647 -32.17 -10.38 39.91
CA THR A 647 -33.08 -10.76 38.84
C THR A 647 -32.70 -12.16 38.31
N ALA A 648 -33.69 -12.93 37.88
CA ALA A 648 -33.46 -14.31 37.45
C ALA A 648 -32.72 -14.38 36.09
N GLY A 649 -31.84 -15.38 35.94
CA GLY A 649 -31.16 -15.71 34.67
C GLY A 649 -29.65 -15.49 34.70
N ARG A 650 -28.92 -16.28 33.89
CA ARG A 650 -27.44 -16.26 33.83
C ARG A 650 -26.87 -14.92 33.37
N THR A 651 -27.55 -14.25 32.44
CA THR A 651 -27.15 -12.94 31.94
C THR A 651 -27.24 -11.87 33.04
N ALA A 652 -28.35 -11.86 33.78
CA ALA A 652 -28.55 -10.97 34.91
C ALA A 652 -27.53 -11.23 36.03
N GLU A 653 -27.22 -12.51 36.28
CA GLU A 653 -26.17 -12.92 37.22
C GLU A 653 -24.78 -12.41 36.83
N ALA A 654 -24.41 -12.50 35.55
CA ALA A 654 -23.14 -11.96 35.04
C ALA A 654 -23.07 -10.43 35.17
N ILE A 655 -24.16 -9.72 34.86
CA ILE A 655 -24.23 -8.25 35.03
C ILE A 655 -24.07 -7.87 36.50
N ARG A 656 -24.77 -8.55 37.42
CA ARG A 656 -24.60 -8.33 38.86
C ARG A 656 -23.16 -8.57 39.30
N THR A 657 -22.53 -9.64 38.82
CA THR A 657 -21.12 -9.96 39.09
C THR A 657 -20.22 -8.79 38.69
N ALA A 658 -20.39 -8.26 37.48
CA ALA A 658 -19.59 -7.14 36.98
C ALA A 658 -19.85 -5.84 37.76
N ALA A 659 -21.11 -5.57 38.11
CA ALA A 659 -21.50 -4.41 38.91
C ALA A 659 -20.90 -4.47 40.33
N VAL A 660 -20.93 -5.62 41.00
CA VAL A 660 -20.34 -5.76 42.35
C VAL A 660 -18.81 -5.72 42.30
N ALA A 661 -18.19 -6.24 41.24
CA ALA A 661 -16.74 -6.08 41.03
C ALA A 661 -16.34 -4.62 40.81
N CYS A 662 -17.16 -3.86 40.07
CA CYS A 662 -17.00 -2.42 39.89
C CYS A 662 -17.15 -1.65 41.22
N LEU A 663 -18.19 -1.97 42.01
CA LEU A 663 -18.36 -1.42 43.35
C LEU A 663 -17.15 -1.73 44.25
N CYS A 664 -16.67 -2.96 44.20
CA CYS A 664 -15.49 -3.37 44.94
C CYS A 664 -14.26 -2.56 44.53
N SER A 665 -14.13 -2.20 43.24
CA SER A 665 -13.03 -1.35 42.75
C SER A 665 -13.11 0.07 43.31
N ALA A 666 -14.32 0.64 43.41
CA ALA A 666 -14.54 1.95 44.02
C ALA A 666 -14.21 1.98 45.53
N LEU A 667 -14.54 0.90 46.25
CA LEU A 667 -14.39 0.83 47.72
C LEU A 667 -12.97 0.47 48.19
N GLN A 668 -12.08 0.06 47.28
CA GLN A 668 -10.73 -0.38 47.64
C GLN A 668 -9.79 0.80 47.91
N ASP A 669 -9.40 0.98 49.17
CA ASP A 669 -8.39 1.96 49.58
C ASP A 669 -7.00 1.71 48.97
N ASN A 670 -6.59 0.44 48.77
CA ASN A 670 -5.32 0.04 48.15
C ASN A 670 -5.54 -1.19 47.25
N PRO A 671 -5.81 -1.02 45.94
CA PRO A 671 -5.96 -2.16 45.04
C PRO A 671 -4.59 -2.85 44.82
N PRO A 672 -4.52 -4.19 44.81
CA PRO A 672 -3.30 -4.89 44.42
C PRO A 672 -2.98 -4.59 42.96
N ILE A 673 -1.76 -4.14 42.69
CA ILE A 673 -1.23 -3.95 41.33
C ILE A 673 -0.67 -5.30 40.89
N ASP A 674 -1.48 -6.11 40.20
CA ASP A 674 -0.99 -7.32 39.52
C ASP A 674 -0.48 -6.97 38.10
N ASP A 675 0.78 -7.32 37.86
CA ASP A 675 1.54 -7.46 36.60
C ASP A 675 1.35 -6.48 35.42
N VAL A 676 2.45 -5.74 35.19
CA VAL A 676 3.04 -5.35 33.89
C VAL A 676 2.07 -4.90 32.79
N LEU A 677 1.68 -3.63 32.85
CA LEU A 677 1.55 -2.79 31.67
C LEU A 677 2.39 -1.55 31.90
N ILE A 678 3.23 -1.25 30.91
CA ILE A 678 4.26 -0.20 30.90
C ILE A 678 3.66 1.09 31.48
N ALA A 679 3.96 1.37 32.74
CA ALA A 679 3.89 2.73 33.25
C ALA A 679 5.00 3.47 32.50
N GLU A 680 4.63 4.30 31.53
CA GLU A 680 5.51 5.39 31.14
C GLU A 680 5.81 6.15 32.43
N GLN A 681 7.01 5.95 32.97
CA GLN A 681 7.57 6.81 33.99
C GLN A 681 7.86 8.15 33.32
N GLY A 682 6.79 8.92 33.09
CA GLY A 682 6.85 10.30 32.67
C GLY A 682 7.50 11.08 33.81
N GLY A 683 8.79 11.38 33.64
CA GLY A 683 9.54 12.33 34.46
C GLY A 683 9.05 13.75 34.21
N ASP A 684 7.83 14.05 34.68
CA ASP A 684 7.40 15.40 34.97
C ASP A 684 7.58 15.58 36.48
N GLY A 685 8.69 16.22 36.85
CA GLY A 685 9.14 16.45 38.22
C GLY A 685 8.28 17.45 38.98
N ASP A 686 7.00 17.14 39.14
CA ASP A 686 6.08 17.89 39.99
C ASP A 686 5.85 17.11 41.29
N THR A 687 6.54 17.53 42.35
CA THR A 687 6.58 16.93 43.69
C THR A 687 5.31 17.16 44.52
N GLY A 688 4.15 17.22 43.88
CA GLY A 688 2.83 17.40 44.51
C GLY A 688 1.94 16.20 44.27
N ASP A 689 2.23 15.06 44.90
CA ASP A 689 1.39 13.86 44.80
C ASP A 689 0.21 13.98 45.78
N THR A 690 -0.88 14.61 45.32
CA THR A 690 -2.17 14.50 46.00
C THR A 690 -2.75 13.12 45.70
N GLU A 691 -2.76 12.24 46.70
CA GLU A 691 -3.37 10.92 46.59
C GLU A 691 -4.88 11.04 46.30
N VAL A 692 -5.34 10.42 45.22
CA VAL A 692 -6.76 10.40 44.86
C VAL A 692 -7.52 9.45 45.78
N ASN A 693 -8.37 10.01 46.62
CA ASN A 693 -9.28 9.28 47.48
C ASN A 693 -10.72 9.50 47.00
N LEU A 694 -11.39 8.42 46.58
CA LEU A 694 -12.78 8.51 46.06
C LEU A 694 -13.79 8.86 47.15
N PHE A 695 -13.48 8.53 48.40
CA PHE A 695 -14.34 8.79 49.55
C PHE A 695 -13.51 9.41 50.68
N PRO A 696 -13.10 10.69 50.56
CA PRO A 696 -12.17 11.31 51.50
C PRO A 696 -12.80 11.57 52.88
N THR A 697 -14.11 11.82 52.93
CA THR A 697 -14.82 12.26 54.15
C THR A 697 -15.95 11.30 54.53
N LYS A 698 -16.49 11.48 55.75
CA LYS A 698 -17.70 10.76 56.19
C LYS A 698 -18.88 11.06 55.27
N GLU A 699 -19.03 12.33 54.90
CA GLU A 699 -20.12 12.86 54.09
C GLU A 699 -20.11 12.30 52.68
N SER A 700 -18.93 11.97 52.14
CA SER A 700 -18.80 11.37 50.80
C SER A 700 -19.24 9.89 50.73
N LEU A 701 -19.19 9.14 51.84
CA LEU A 701 -19.53 7.70 51.86
C LEU A 701 -20.87 7.41 52.53
N ALA A 702 -21.18 8.11 53.62
CA ALA A 702 -22.35 7.84 54.44
C ALA A 702 -23.69 7.81 53.67
N PRO A 703 -23.95 8.70 52.69
CA PRO A 703 -25.22 8.70 51.95
C PRO A 703 -25.51 7.39 51.22
N PHE A 704 -24.48 6.64 50.84
CA PHE A 704 -24.64 5.40 50.09
C PHE A 704 -24.84 4.17 50.98
N LEU A 705 -24.49 4.23 52.28
CA LEU A 705 -24.46 3.06 53.16
C LEU A 705 -25.83 2.41 53.30
N ASP A 706 -26.89 3.21 53.45
CA ASP A 706 -28.26 2.70 53.65
C ASP A 706 -28.77 1.91 52.43
N LYS A 707 -28.32 2.25 51.22
CA LYS A 707 -28.67 1.55 49.98
C LYS A 707 -27.70 0.40 49.68
N MET A 708 -26.40 0.58 49.90
CA MET A 708 -25.35 -0.40 49.62
C MET A 708 -25.47 -1.63 50.51
N VAL A 709 -25.66 -1.45 51.82
CA VAL A 709 -25.61 -2.53 52.81
C VAL A 709 -26.67 -3.61 52.52
N PRO A 710 -27.97 -3.29 52.32
CA PRO A 710 -28.98 -4.30 51.99
C PRO A 710 -28.68 -5.05 50.68
N LEU A 711 -28.20 -4.34 49.65
CA LEU A 711 -27.87 -4.95 48.37
C LEU A 711 -26.69 -5.92 48.50
N LEU A 712 -25.63 -5.51 49.19
CA LEU A 712 -24.46 -6.38 49.43
C LEU A 712 -24.85 -7.62 50.25
N VAL A 713 -25.67 -7.48 51.29
CA VAL A 713 -26.17 -8.63 52.06
C VAL A 713 -26.95 -9.60 51.19
N GLY A 714 -27.82 -9.09 50.31
CA GLY A 714 -28.54 -9.93 49.35
C GLY A 714 -27.62 -10.68 48.37
N LEU A 715 -26.54 -10.02 47.91
CA LEU A 715 -25.58 -10.62 46.98
C LEU A 715 -24.68 -11.69 47.60
N VAL A 716 -24.51 -11.67 48.92
CA VAL A 716 -23.79 -12.74 49.65
C VAL A 716 -24.53 -14.08 49.53
N ASP A 717 -25.85 -14.06 49.30
CA ASP A 717 -26.66 -15.25 49.07
C ASP A 717 -26.94 -15.51 47.57
N ASP A 718 -26.25 -14.84 46.64
CA ASP A 718 -26.46 -15.00 45.18
C ASP A 718 -26.08 -16.40 44.67
N ASN A 719 -26.72 -16.86 43.60
CA ASN A 719 -26.46 -18.16 43.00
C ASN A 719 -25.04 -18.27 42.43
N SER A 720 -24.49 -17.19 41.86
CA SER A 720 -23.13 -17.18 41.32
C SER A 720 -22.10 -17.15 42.43
N THR A 721 -21.24 -18.17 42.42
CA THR A 721 -20.05 -18.24 43.28
C THR A 721 -19.17 -17.01 43.13
N LEU A 722 -19.04 -16.45 41.92
CA LEU A 722 -18.20 -15.27 41.67
C LEU A 722 -18.84 -13.98 42.22
N THR A 723 -20.16 -13.84 42.10
CA THR A 723 -20.92 -12.74 42.73
C THR A 723 -20.72 -12.76 44.24
N ARG A 724 -20.85 -13.93 44.89
CA ARG A 724 -20.65 -14.07 46.34
C ARG A 724 -19.23 -13.68 46.76
N GLN A 725 -18.21 -14.08 46.00
CA GLN A 725 -16.81 -13.69 46.28
C GLN A 725 -16.63 -12.16 46.22
N HIS A 726 -17.11 -11.52 45.14
CA HIS A 726 -16.99 -10.07 45.02
C HIS A 726 -17.84 -9.32 46.05
N ALA A 727 -19.02 -9.82 46.42
CA ALA A 727 -19.86 -9.24 47.46
C ALA A 727 -19.15 -9.29 48.82
N LEU A 728 -18.57 -10.43 49.20
CA LEU A 728 -17.78 -10.56 50.45
C LEU A 728 -16.57 -9.62 50.46
N ARG A 729 -15.86 -9.49 49.33
CA ARG A 729 -14.73 -8.56 49.20
C ARG A 729 -15.20 -7.10 49.27
N ALA A 730 -16.32 -6.76 48.62
CA ALA A 730 -16.91 -5.43 48.69
C ALA A 730 -17.33 -5.06 50.12
N ILE A 731 -17.92 -5.99 50.88
CA ILE A 731 -18.25 -5.80 52.31
C ILE A 731 -16.98 -5.55 53.14
N CYS A 732 -15.92 -6.33 52.90
CA CYS A 732 -14.63 -6.16 53.59
C CYS A 732 -14.03 -4.77 53.31
N CYS A 733 -14.06 -4.33 52.05
CA CYS A 733 -13.58 -3.00 51.64
C CYS A 733 -14.46 -1.89 52.24
N LEU A 734 -15.79 -2.04 52.17
CA LEU A 734 -16.75 -1.10 52.74
C LEU A 734 -16.53 -0.91 54.24
N ALA A 735 -16.39 -2.01 54.99
CA ALA A 735 -16.15 -1.97 56.44
C ALA A 735 -14.83 -1.28 56.77
N THR A 736 -13.79 -1.53 55.99
CA THR A 736 -12.49 -0.87 56.15
C THR A 736 -12.58 0.62 55.93
N LEU A 737 -13.22 1.02 54.83
CA LEU A 737 -13.37 2.41 54.45
C LEU A 737 -14.30 3.16 55.43
N ALA A 738 -15.48 2.62 55.74
CA ALA A 738 -16.43 3.22 56.65
C ALA A 738 -15.89 3.38 58.07
N SER A 739 -15.07 2.43 58.54
CA SER A 739 -14.40 2.52 59.84
C SER A 739 -13.39 3.68 59.84
N ARG A 740 -12.56 3.80 58.81
CA ARG A 740 -11.59 4.90 58.66
C ARG A 740 -12.25 6.27 58.53
N ARG A 741 -13.49 6.34 58.04
CA ARG A 741 -14.26 7.60 57.92
C ARG A 741 -15.21 7.86 59.10
N GLY A 742 -15.20 7.01 60.14
CA GLY A 742 -16.06 7.21 61.32
C GLY A 742 -17.56 7.11 61.03
N CYS A 743 -17.96 6.32 60.03
CA CYS A 743 -19.36 6.05 59.68
C CYS A 743 -19.75 4.56 59.77
N PHE A 744 -18.85 3.69 60.22
CA PHE A 744 -19.18 2.30 60.51
C PHE A 744 -19.86 2.19 61.90
N THR A 745 -21.14 1.86 61.91
CA THR A 745 -21.95 1.76 63.13
C THR A 745 -22.20 0.29 63.53
N ALA A 746 -22.63 0.07 64.77
CA ALA A 746 -22.98 -1.27 65.25
C ALA A 746 -24.12 -1.87 64.43
N GLU A 747 -25.10 -1.05 64.04
CA GLU A 747 -26.21 -1.47 63.17
C GLU A 747 -25.72 -1.96 61.79
N ILE A 748 -24.79 -1.25 61.16
CA ILE A 748 -24.19 -1.65 59.88
C ILE A 748 -23.42 -2.97 60.04
N LEU A 749 -22.61 -3.09 61.10
CA LEU A 749 -21.94 -4.34 61.45
C LEU A 749 -22.94 -5.50 61.57
N HIS A 750 -24.02 -5.31 62.33
CA HIS A 750 -25.04 -6.33 62.59
C HIS A 750 -25.81 -6.75 61.33
N LYS A 751 -26.12 -5.79 60.45
CA LYS A 751 -26.73 -6.08 59.14
C LYS A 751 -25.80 -6.90 58.25
N LEU A 752 -24.52 -6.54 58.18
CA LEU A 752 -23.55 -7.16 57.29
C LEU A 752 -23.15 -8.57 57.74
N TYR A 753 -22.76 -8.74 59.01
CA TYR A 753 -22.17 -10.02 59.44
C TYR A 753 -23.17 -11.18 59.38
N PHE A 754 -24.46 -10.92 59.55
CA PHE A 754 -25.50 -11.95 59.56
C PHE A 754 -25.62 -12.68 58.23
N GLY A 755 -25.41 -11.99 57.11
CA GLY A 755 -25.30 -12.62 55.79
C GLY A 755 -23.97 -13.37 55.60
N VAL A 756 -22.87 -12.74 56.03
CA VAL A 756 -21.51 -13.28 55.88
C VAL A 756 -21.32 -14.58 56.65
N VAL A 757 -21.82 -14.68 57.88
CA VAL A 757 -21.63 -15.87 58.74
C VAL A 757 -22.24 -17.13 58.13
N LYS A 758 -23.35 -17.00 57.39
CA LYS A 758 -23.98 -18.12 56.69
C LYS A 758 -23.11 -18.69 55.56
N ARG A 759 -22.13 -17.92 55.07
CA ARG A 759 -21.21 -18.35 54.01
C ARG A 759 -20.02 -19.16 54.50
N LEU A 760 -19.89 -19.37 55.81
CA LEU A 760 -18.92 -20.34 56.33
C LEU A 760 -19.28 -21.78 55.89
N ASP A 761 -20.57 -22.04 55.65
CA ASP A 761 -21.14 -23.28 55.11
C ASP A 761 -21.34 -23.24 53.57
N ASP A 762 -20.71 -22.29 52.86
CA ASP A 762 -20.86 -22.20 51.39
C ASP A 762 -20.26 -23.41 50.67
N SER A 763 -20.79 -23.77 49.49
CA SER A 763 -20.25 -24.88 48.70
C SER A 763 -18.89 -24.60 48.07
N SER A 764 -18.45 -23.34 48.03
CA SER A 764 -17.16 -22.94 47.47
C SER A 764 -16.14 -22.56 48.54
N ASP A 765 -15.01 -23.29 48.63
CA ASP A 765 -13.94 -23.00 49.59
C ASP A 765 -13.39 -21.57 49.48
N LYS A 766 -13.38 -20.99 48.27
CA LYS A 766 -13.01 -19.58 48.08
C LYS A 766 -13.99 -18.64 48.76
N VAL A 767 -15.30 -18.87 48.61
CA VAL A 767 -16.35 -18.08 49.27
C VAL A 767 -16.24 -18.23 50.80
N ARG A 768 -16.04 -19.45 51.29
CA ARG A 768 -15.84 -19.74 52.71
C ARG A 768 -14.65 -18.98 53.28
N SER A 769 -13.50 -19.03 52.59
CA SER A 769 -12.31 -18.28 52.98
C SER A 769 -12.55 -16.76 53.00
N TYR A 770 -13.20 -16.21 51.97
CA TYR A 770 -13.57 -14.79 51.97
C TYR A 770 -14.53 -14.45 53.11
N ALA A 771 -15.46 -15.34 53.46
CA ALA A 771 -16.40 -15.11 54.56
C ALA A 771 -15.65 -14.99 55.90
N VAL A 772 -14.67 -15.86 56.17
CA VAL A 772 -13.79 -15.76 57.35
C VAL A 772 -13.04 -14.43 57.38
N GLN A 773 -12.44 -14.04 56.26
CA GLN A 773 -11.70 -12.78 56.16
C GLN A 773 -12.62 -11.57 56.38
N THR A 774 -13.82 -11.59 55.81
CA THR A 774 -14.81 -10.53 55.94
C THR A 774 -15.35 -10.44 57.37
N LEU A 775 -15.63 -11.55 58.06
CA LEU A 775 -16.00 -11.55 59.48
C LEU A 775 -14.89 -10.94 60.34
N CYS A 776 -13.64 -11.34 60.09
CA CYS A 776 -12.49 -10.73 60.75
C CYS A 776 -12.46 -9.22 60.53
N ALA A 777 -12.62 -8.78 59.28
CA ALA A 777 -12.55 -7.37 58.93
C ALA A 777 -13.65 -6.53 59.57
N LEU A 778 -14.88 -7.07 59.63
CA LEU A 778 -16.06 -6.44 60.23
C LEU A 778 -15.88 -6.25 61.75
N PHE A 779 -15.57 -7.33 62.48
CA PHE A 779 -15.51 -7.29 63.94
C PHE A 779 -14.20 -6.70 64.50
N SER A 780 -13.10 -6.77 63.76
CA SER A 780 -11.87 -6.03 64.12
C SER A 780 -12.03 -4.52 63.98
N ARG A 781 -13.11 -4.05 63.33
CA ARG A 781 -13.42 -2.64 63.09
C ARG A 781 -14.72 -2.20 63.75
N ARG A 782 -15.21 -2.99 64.71
CA ARG A 782 -16.40 -2.66 65.51
C ARG A 782 -16.26 -1.24 66.10
N PRO A 783 -17.38 -0.50 66.23
CA PRO A 783 -17.33 0.80 66.91
C PRO A 783 -16.87 0.64 68.34
N GLU A 784 -15.94 1.49 68.81
CA GLU A 784 -15.49 1.50 70.21
C GLU A 784 -16.08 2.71 70.96
N PRO A 785 -16.65 2.52 72.17
CA PRO A 785 -16.82 1.24 72.87
C PRO A 785 -17.90 0.35 72.24
N TYR A 786 -17.68 -0.97 72.21
CA TYR A 786 -18.65 -1.96 71.75
C TYR A 786 -19.29 -2.66 72.96
N ASP A 787 -20.59 -2.47 73.17
CA ASP A 787 -21.31 -3.05 74.32
C ASP A 787 -21.54 -4.56 74.13
N THR A 788 -20.68 -5.36 74.73
CA THR A 788 -20.73 -6.83 74.66
C THR A 788 -21.88 -7.42 75.47
N VAL A 789 -22.49 -6.66 76.38
CA VAL A 789 -23.66 -7.10 77.14
C VAL A 789 -24.92 -6.91 76.30
N LEU A 790 -25.11 -5.70 75.75
CA LEU A 790 -26.25 -5.39 74.89
C LEU A 790 -26.23 -6.22 73.60
N TYR A 791 -25.06 -6.38 72.98
CA TYR A 791 -24.89 -7.11 71.72
C TYR A 791 -24.35 -8.53 71.89
N GLY A 792 -24.39 -9.09 73.11
CA GLY A 792 -23.84 -10.41 73.42
C GLY A 792 -24.42 -11.54 72.57
N ALA A 793 -25.69 -11.46 72.18
CA ALA A 793 -26.31 -12.43 71.28
C ALA A 793 -25.66 -12.48 69.88
N HIS A 794 -25.20 -11.33 69.36
CA HIS A 794 -24.51 -11.27 68.07
C HIS A 794 -23.13 -11.92 68.15
N ILE A 795 -22.40 -11.67 69.24
CA ILE A 795 -21.08 -12.29 69.49
C ILE A 795 -21.23 -13.80 69.69
N ASP A 796 -22.23 -14.22 70.48
CA ASP A 796 -22.56 -15.61 70.73
C ASP A 796 -22.82 -16.36 69.41
N ALA A 797 -23.61 -15.78 68.50
CA ALA A 797 -23.90 -16.35 67.20
C ALA A 797 -22.65 -16.53 66.33
N VAL A 798 -21.76 -15.53 66.29
CA VAL A 798 -20.52 -15.56 65.49
C VAL A 798 -19.57 -16.62 66.02
N TYR A 799 -19.29 -16.63 67.33
CA TYR A 799 -18.41 -17.62 67.93
C TYR A 799 -18.98 -19.03 67.80
N SER A 800 -20.29 -19.22 67.98
CA SER A 800 -20.92 -20.53 67.79
C SER A 800 -20.74 -21.06 66.38
N ALA A 801 -20.99 -20.23 65.36
CA ALA A 801 -20.82 -20.62 63.97
C ALA A 801 -19.35 -20.93 63.64
N MET A 802 -18.42 -20.05 64.02
CA MET A 802 -17.00 -20.21 63.73
C MET A 802 -16.37 -21.44 64.40
N LEU A 803 -16.74 -21.73 65.65
CA LEU A 803 -16.19 -22.88 66.40
C LEU A 803 -16.54 -24.23 65.76
N ILE A 804 -17.70 -24.36 65.09
CA ILE A 804 -18.09 -25.58 64.38
C ILE A 804 -17.05 -25.94 63.30
N HIS A 805 -16.50 -24.94 62.61
CA HIS A 805 -15.55 -25.12 61.53
C HIS A 805 -14.10 -25.38 61.97
N LEU A 806 -13.81 -25.44 63.27
CA LEU A 806 -12.52 -25.98 63.74
C LEU A 806 -12.36 -27.48 63.47
N ASP A 807 -13.47 -28.16 63.21
CA ASP A 807 -13.54 -29.57 62.85
C ASP A 807 -13.71 -29.80 61.34
N ASP A 808 -13.51 -28.77 60.52
CA ASP A 808 -13.66 -28.88 59.07
C ASP A 808 -12.76 -29.98 58.49
N THR A 809 -13.18 -30.55 57.36
CA THR A 809 -12.37 -31.56 56.66
C THR A 809 -11.14 -30.95 56.01
N ASP A 810 -11.18 -29.67 55.61
CA ASP A 810 -10.05 -28.98 54.99
C ASP A 810 -9.07 -28.41 56.04
N GLU A 811 -7.81 -28.86 56.00
CA GLU A 811 -6.79 -28.44 56.97
C GLU A 811 -6.46 -26.94 56.86
N GLY A 812 -6.42 -26.40 55.63
CA GLY A 812 -6.12 -25.00 55.38
C GLY A 812 -7.20 -24.07 55.97
N PHE A 813 -8.46 -24.41 55.74
CA PHE A 813 -9.62 -23.68 56.25
C PHE A 813 -9.71 -23.77 57.77
N ARG A 814 -9.44 -24.93 58.38
CA ARG A 814 -9.33 -25.05 59.85
C ARG A 814 -8.29 -24.11 60.43
N LYS A 815 -7.11 -24.04 59.81
CA LYS A 815 -6.03 -23.14 60.25
C LYS A 815 -6.48 -21.68 60.13
N GLN A 816 -7.10 -21.29 59.02
CA GLN A 816 -7.64 -19.96 58.81
C GLN A 816 -8.72 -19.60 59.84
N MET A 817 -9.61 -20.54 60.16
CA MET A 817 -10.67 -20.37 61.15
C MET A 817 -10.10 -20.22 62.57
N LEU A 818 -9.09 -21.00 62.92
CA LEU A 818 -8.39 -20.87 64.21
C LEU A 818 -7.71 -19.51 64.34
N GLU A 819 -6.99 -19.06 63.31
CA GLU A 819 -6.37 -17.73 63.28
C GLU A 819 -7.42 -16.61 63.41
N ALA A 820 -8.56 -16.77 62.75
CA ALA A 820 -9.68 -15.84 62.85
C ALA A 820 -10.29 -15.78 64.27
N LEU A 821 -10.54 -16.93 64.91
CA LEU A 821 -11.04 -16.99 66.29
C LEU A 821 -10.05 -16.42 67.30
N VAL A 822 -8.75 -16.66 67.11
CA VAL A 822 -7.69 -16.03 67.91
C VAL A 822 -7.76 -14.51 67.74
N LYS A 823 -7.86 -14.02 66.50
CA LYS A 823 -7.92 -12.59 66.22
C LYS A 823 -9.16 -11.91 66.80
N LEU A 824 -10.31 -12.58 66.78
CA LEU A 824 -11.57 -12.07 67.28
C LEU A 824 -11.79 -12.34 68.78
N SER A 825 -10.81 -12.93 69.47
CA SER A 825 -10.93 -13.27 70.88
C SER A 825 -10.91 -12.06 71.83
N ASP A 826 -10.45 -10.90 71.35
CA ASP A 826 -10.40 -9.64 72.06
C ASP A 826 -11.79 -9.02 72.31
N ILE A 827 -12.81 -9.43 71.53
CA ILE A 827 -14.16 -8.87 71.62
C ILE A 827 -14.83 -9.27 72.93
N ASP A 828 -14.88 -10.58 73.23
CA ASP A 828 -15.42 -11.13 74.48
C ASP A 828 -14.73 -12.46 74.79
N SER A 829 -13.51 -12.36 75.32
CA SER A 829 -12.70 -13.53 75.70
C SER A 829 -13.38 -14.42 76.75
N PRO A 830 -14.08 -13.89 77.78
CA PRO A 830 -14.85 -14.71 78.72
C PRO A 830 -15.94 -15.55 78.05
N LEU A 831 -16.73 -14.98 77.15
CA LEU A 831 -17.78 -15.71 76.42
C LEU A 831 -17.19 -16.77 75.49
N LEU A 832 -16.12 -16.44 74.77
CA LEU A 832 -15.44 -17.40 73.89
C LEU A 832 -14.86 -18.56 74.70
N MET A 833 -14.18 -18.29 75.81
CA MET A 833 -13.67 -19.31 76.74
C MET A 833 -14.78 -20.21 77.28
N LYS A 834 -15.93 -19.62 77.66
CA LYS A 834 -17.10 -20.38 78.13
C LYS A 834 -17.60 -21.35 77.07
N LYS A 835 -17.74 -20.90 75.81
CA LYS A 835 -18.17 -21.77 74.70
C LYS A 835 -17.17 -22.87 74.38
N VAL A 836 -15.89 -22.52 74.33
CA VAL A 836 -14.78 -23.44 74.14
C VAL A 836 -14.84 -24.54 75.22
N LYS A 837 -14.91 -24.19 76.52
CA LYS A 837 -15.03 -25.19 77.61
C LYS A 837 -16.32 -26.03 77.54
N SER A 838 -17.43 -25.43 77.14
CA SER A 838 -18.73 -26.12 77.10
C SER A 838 -18.82 -27.17 75.99
N ASN A 839 -18.09 -26.99 74.89
CA ASN A 839 -18.17 -27.85 73.70
C ASN A 839 -16.94 -28.74 73.49
N ILE A 840 -15.97 -28.77 74.42
CA ILE A 840 -14.70 -29.52 74.31
C ILE A 840 -14.89 -31.01 74.00
N HIS A 841 -15.98 -31.60 74.49
CA HIS A 841 -16.29 -33.03 74.33
C HIS A 841 -16.89 -33.36 72.96
N ILE A 842 -17.29 -32.35 72.19
CA ILE A 842 -17.93 -32.49 70.87
C ILE A 842 -16.89 -32.35 69.74
N TYR A 843 -15.81 -31.60 69.96
CA TYR A 843 -14.84 -31.31 68.91
C TYR A 843 -13.86 -32.45 68.61
N ARG A 844 -13.59 -32.71 67.33
CA ARG A 844 -12.66 -33.73 66.83
C ARG A 844 -11.21 -33.25 66.83
N ASN A 845 -10.96 -31.97 66.54
CA ASN A 845 -9.63 -31.38 66.44
C ASN A 845 -9.14 -30.81 67.80
N LYS A 846 -8.69 -31.72 68.67
CA LYS A 846 -8.20 -31.35 70.02
C LYS A 846 -7.01 -30.37 70.00
N ALA A 847 -6.13 -30.46 69.00
CA ALA A 847 -4.94 -29.60 68.92
C ALA A 847 -5.28 -28.12 68.64
N ALA A 848 -6.24 -27.85 67.73
CA ALA A 848 -6.70 -26.48 67.47
C ALA A 848 -7.39 -25.87 68.70
N TYR A 849 -8.16 -26.69 69.41
CA TYR A 849 -8.84 -26.33 70.64
C TYR A 849 -7.87 -25.96 71.78
N GLU A 850 -6.86 -26.81 72.03
CA GLU A 850 -5.85 -26.58 73.06
C GLU A 850 -5.08 -25.29 72.79
N ARG A 851 -4.78 -25.02 71.52
CA ARG A 851 -4.13 -23.79 71.09
C ARG A 851 -5.00 -22.55 71.31
N LEU A 852 -6.30 -22.61 70.98
CA LEU A 852 -7.24 -21.51 71.22
C LEU A 852 -7.43 -21.26 72.72
N SER A 853 -7.62 -22.32 73.51
CA SER A 853 -7.78 -22.25 74.98
C SER A 853 -6.55 -21.64 75.65
N SER A 854 -5.36 -22.09 75.26
CA SER A 854 -4.08 -21.55 75.77
C SER A 854 -3.91 -20.06 75.46
N HIS A 855 -4.41 -19.59 74.31
CA HIS A 855 -4.39 -18.17 73.96
C HIS A 855 -5.38 -17.37 74.82
N LEU A 856 -6.60 -17.87 74.98
CA LEU A 856 -7.65 -17.21 75.78
C LEU A 856 -7.28 -17.13 77.27
N GLU A 857 -6.67 -18.17 77.84
CA GLU A 857 -6.17 -18.15 79.23
C GLU A 857 -5.12 -17.06 79.43
N LYS A 858 -4.18 -16.92 78.49
CA LYS A 858 -3.19 -15.83 78.51
C LYS A 858 -3.87 -14.46 78.44
N LEU A 859 -4.85 -14.30 77.55
CA LEU A 859 -5.55 -13.03 77.34
C LEU A 859 -6.35 -12.61 78.58
N LEU A 860 -7.07 -13.56 79.20
CA LEU A 860 -7.83 -13.36 80.45
C LEU A 860 -6.93 -13.03 81.66
N LEU A 861 -5.72 -13.62 81.73
CA LEU A 861 -4.73 -13.28 82.75
C LEU A 861 -4.20 -11.85 82.57
N THR A 862 -4.00 -11.40 81.33
CA THR A 862 -3.58 -10.01 81.06
C THR A 862 -4.68 -8.98 81.31
N THR A 863 -5.95 -9.28 81.03
CA THR A 863 -7.07 -8.34 81.33
C THR A 863 -7.37 -8.26 82.82
N ALA A 864 -7.21 -9.36 83.58
CA ALA A 864 -7.34 -9.36 85.04
C ALA A 864 -6.22 -8.61 85.77
N ASN A 865 -5.04 -8.44 85.15
CA ASN A 865 -3.91 -7.66 85.70
C ASN A 865 -3.94 -6.16 85.35
N ASN A 866 -4.78 -5.75 84.39
CA ASN A 866 -4.90 -4.37 83.89
C ASN A 866 -6.25 -3.71 84.25
N SER A 867 -7.10 -4.38 85.04
CA SER A 867 -8.41 -3.88 85.50
C SER A 867 -8.41 -3.40 86.95
#